data_AF-A0A8J7TQP3-F1
#
_entry.id   AF-A0A8J7TQP3-F1
#
_cell.length_a   1.000
_cell.length_b   1.000
_cell.length_c   1.000
_cell.angle_alpha   90.00
_cell.angle_beta   90.00
_cell.angle_gamma   90.00
#
_symmetry.space_group_name_H-M   'P 1'
#
loop_
_entity.id
_entity.type
_entity.pdbx_description
1 polymer ?
#
loop_
_entity_poly.entity_id
_entity_poly.type
_entity_poly.pdbx_seq_one_letter_code
_entity_poly.pdbx_strand_id
1 'polypeptide(L)'
;MSARKPWVRALLFASTALCSSAAFADAPLAAAGATNLTFNPYSLYTNLYIDIDASAQQLNVNLTGTGGDVDLYLRYGSPFPDCSATRCSDDMILRYAQYHSMSSSSNESIVVTNASTIPLKAGRWYIAALNGSSASATATLYVTTSATVQAANIQLDFGNPRSSSSDPKNNCDVAPWSDTTAATPVGGNAGTTLGDQRKNALQYAVQQLAQQIQSPVPINVHACWAHLGGDKNRATLAHASSTSFAFSDTSFPMPWLVKKYTWYTNTQIARMGGVSNCGALGGDCSGVRNDVIEITFNSDIGTPNVIGGSPFYLGYTAGANSNSSDFIAVAMHEITHGLGFLGLANVDPSSGPIGARAGITTGASSISYQNYDQGPWDDIFGDNIVKVASDRQNYTPFYGYELTSQPGNAARAAAMTSGNTVTATDLGALYTPTLLRWSDPLAVNSSANQATGNPPDNFPSLYAPCDLTQTATCSTSSGSTLSHTVQQGDLMNAFINRGQVRQMGLAAPMLAAMGWSTSPAAAPVYAKPFTGIWYDRTHSGHGIDFRLVRHDANYGDAYLLAFYTYDATGSVEIFQAQGNIVDGVFVPIIIGPDDSTLTRFQYDPVAKTIKPVANTGGRVVVDFNQAANSPACRNIDRSAAPLLGVMSWSFADTTGKITEQSDWCLEPLTTLAQNASPDHGGLYYGGSGDTGWGISVLDINRGAAGEQLWIDFYYPDANGKPIWAVANAQPYVNGQTIPLIQNAAGYCRTCKPVAQNQVQVGTITLNFGTPTTATIVANYTGGSFMRTNVPLVNLGVAQ
;
A
#
# COMPACT_ATOMS: atom_id res chain seq x y z
N MET A 1 16.97 3.89 8.77
CA MET A 1 17.35 3.89 7.34
C MET A 1 16.06 3.76 6.53
N SER A 2 15.61 4.83 5.88
CA SER A 2 14.48 4.83 4.93
C SER A 2 15.01 5.41 3.61
N ALA A 3 14.80 4.73 2.50
CA ALA A 3 15.41 5.08 1.23
C ALA A 3 14.38 5.72 0.30
N ARG A 4 14.18 7.04 0.40
CA ARG A 4 13.80 7.85 -0.76
C ARG A 4 14.88 8.89 -1.08
N LYS A 5 16.05 8.47 -1.57
CA LYS A 5 16.96 9.35 -2.34
C LYS A 5 17.75 8.51 -3.36
N PRO A 6 17.52 8.62 -4.69
CA PRO A 6 16.65 9.52 -5.46
C PRO A 6 15.69 8.73 -6.37
N TRP A 7 14.44 8.55 -5.97
CA TRP A 7 13.42 8.02 -6.87
C TRP A 7 12.88 9.14 -7.76
N VAL A 8 13.75 9.64 -8.64
CA VAL A 8 13.38 10.44 -9.81
C VAL A 8 12.94 9.52 -10.98
N ARG A 9 12.71 8.23 -10.69
CA ARG A 9 11.98 7.30 -11.57
C ARG A 9 10.75 6.65 -10.96
N ALA A 10 10.42 6.94 -9.69
CA ALA A 10 9.05 6.68 -9.22
C ALA A 10 8.19 7.86 -9.69
N LEU A 11 7.64 7.72 -10.90
CA LEU A 11 6.32 8.24 -11.24
C LEU A 11 5.97 9.57 -10.56
N LEU A 12 6.77 10.59 -10.83
CA LEU A 12 6.39 11.98 -10.63
C LEU A 12 5.39 12.31 -11.74
N PHE A 13 4.26 11.60 -11.79
CA PHE A 13 3.29 11.75 -12.87
C PHE A 13 3.96 11.84 -14.27
N ALA A 14 5.02 11.05 -14.50
CA ALA A 14 5.77 11.12 -15.74
C ALA A 14 5.06 10.25 -16.78
N SER A 15 3.99 10.80 -17.35
CA SER A 15 3.42 10.29 -18.59
C SER A 15 4.35 10.67 -19.73
N THR A 16 5.34 9.84 -20.02
CA THR A 16 5.77 9.77 -21.42
C THR A 16 4.76 8.89 -22.12
N ALA A 17 3.87 9.50 -22.90
CA ALA A 17 3.07 8.71 -23.84
C ALA A 17 4.04 7.85 -24.68
N LEU A 18 3.79 6.54 -24.73
CA LEU A 18 4.66 5.63 -25.48
C LEU A 18 4.54 5.95 -26.98
N CYS A 19 5.65 6.32 -27.63
CA CYS A 19 5.64 6.81 -29.02
C CYS A 19 5.60 5.69 -30.07
N SER A 20 5.75 4.42 -29.71
CA SER A 20 5.59 3.31 -30.66
C SER A 20 5.23 2.01 -29.95
N SER A 21 3.98 1.58 -30.07
CA SER A 21 3.57 0.22 -29.71
C SER A 21 4.01 -0.76 -30.80
N ALA A 22 4.80 -1.78 -30.46
CA ALA A 22 4.76 -3.03 -31.22
C ALA A 22 3.57 -3.83 -30.65
N ALA A 23 2.36 -3.35 -30.92
CA ALA A 23 1.14 -3.93 -30.36
C ALA A 23 1.03 -5.41 -30.75
N PHE A 24 0.99 -6.30 -29.77
CA PHE A 24 0.53 -7.66 -29.96
C PHE A 24 -0.96 -7.73 -29.64
N ALA A 25 -1.72 -8.25 -30.60
CA ALA A 25 -2.95 -8.99 -30.30
C ALA A 25 -2.56 -10.23 -29.49
N ASP A 26 -3.40 -10.64 -28.53
CA ASP A 26 -3.30 -11.85 -27.70
C ASP A 26 -2.39 -12.94 -28.31
N ALA A 27 -1.14 -13.01 -27.84
CA ALA A 27 -0.14 -13.94 -28.37
C ALA A 27 0.16 -15.05 -27.36
N PRO A 28 -0.11 -16.33 -27.69
CA PRO A 28 0.18 -17.44 -26.79
C PRO A 28 1.69 -17.66 -26.67
N LEU A 29 2.15 -17.87 -25.44
CA LEU A 29 3.49 -18.33 -25.12
C LEU A 29 3.48 -19.85 -24.97
N ALA A 30 4.50 -20.51 -25.50
CA ALA A 30 4.72 -21.93 -25.22
C ALA A 30 5.21 -22.09 -23.76
N ALA A 31 4.58 -22.99 -23.00
CA ALA A 31 5.07 -23.36 -21.67
C ALA A 31 6.50 -23.91 -21.77
N ALA A 32 7.39 -23.43 -20.91
CA ALA A 32 8.84 -23.72 -20.94
C ALA A 32 9.56 -23.33 -22.25
N GLY A 33 8.94 -22.49 -23.08
CA GLY A 33 9.54 -21.93 -24.30
C GLY A 33 10.22 -20.59 -24.05
N ALA A 34 11.32 -20.34 -24.76
CA ALA A 34 11.97 -19.03 -24.81
C ALA A 34 11.35 -18.18 -25.93
N THR A 35 10.89 -16.98 -25.59
CA THR A 35 10.35 -16.00 -26.54
C THR A 35 11.29 -14.80 -26.61
N ASN A 36 11.87 -14.55 -27.78
CA ASN A 36 12.76 -13.40 -27.98
C ASN A 36 11.95 -12.16 -28.34
N LEU A 37 12.26 -11.06 -27.67
CA LEU A 37 11.61 -9.77 -27.77
C LEU A 37 12.65 -8.71 -28.15
N THR A 38 12.30 -7.82 -29.08
CA THR A 38 13.18 -6.73 -29.52
C THR A 38 12.46 -5.40 -29.31
N PHE A 39 13.03 -4.55 -28.48
CA PHE A 39 12.43 -3.28 -28.07
C PHE A 39 13.11 -2.11 -28.77
N ASN A 40 12.29 -1.25 -29.36
CA ASN A 40 12.69 0.12 -29.65
C ASN A 40 12.76 0.93 -28.34
N PRO A 41 13.37 2.13 -28.34
CA PRO A 41 13.25 3.07 -27.22
C PRO A 41 11.78 3.32 -26.89
N TYR A 42 11.42 3.36 -25.60
CA TYR A 42 10.06 3.65 -25.13
C TYR A 42 8.98 2.79 -25.81
N SER A 43 9.19 1.48 -25.85
CA SER A 43 8.28 0.53 -26.51
C SER A 43 7.77 -0.53 -25.53
N LEU A 44 6.61 -1.10 -25.87
CA LEU A 44 5.85 -1.98 -25.01
C LEU A 44 5.34 -3.16 -25.81
N TYR A 45 5.43 -4.35 -25.22
CA TYR A 45 4.65 -5.52 -25.60
C TYR A 45 3.54 -5.72 -24.57
N THR A 46 2.29 -5.76 -25.02
CA THR A 46 1.14 -6.11 -24.19
C THR A 46 0.55 -7.44 -24.61
N ASN A 47 -0.14 -8.09 -23.67
CA ASN A 47 -1.02 -9.24 -23.92
C ASN A 47 -0.33 -10.48 -24.51
N LEU A 48 0.95 -10.67 -24.20
CA LEU A 48 1.54 -12.01 -24.24
C LEU A 48 0.83 -12.85 -23.17
N TYR A 49 0.48 -14.10 -23.43
CA TYR A 49 -0.24 -14.89 -22.42
C TYR A 49 0.19 -16.35 -22.32
N ILE A 50 -0.05 -16.92 -21.15
CA ILE A 50 0.04 -18.36 -20.91
C ILE A 50 -1.27 -18.85 -20.27
N ASP A 51 -1.78 -19.99 -20.73
CA ASP A 51 -2.91 -20.66 -20.10
C ASP A 51 -2.39 -21.67 -19.08
N ILE A 52 -2.74 -21.47 -17.81
CA ILE A 52 -2.30 -22.28 -16.68
C ILE A 52 -3.34 -23.37 -16.40
N ASP A 53 -2.88 -24.60 -16.19
CA ASP A 53 -3.74 -25.72 -15.80
C ASP A 53 -3.96 -25.79 -14.27
N ALA A 54 -4.95 -26.56 -13.84
CA ALA A 54 -5.33 -26.68 -12.42
C ALA A 54 -4.33 -27.46 -11.54
N SER A 55 -3.35 -28.15 -12.13
CA SER A 55 -2.31 -28.89 -11.40
C SER A 55 -1.12 -28.00 -11.02
N ALA A 56 -0.94 -26.87 -11.70
CA ALA A 56 0.13 -25.92 -11.40
C ALA A 56 -0.05 -25.28 -10.02
N GLN A 57 1.01 -25.31 -9.21
CA GLN A 57 1.10 -24.65 -7.91
C GLN A 57 2.05 -23.46 -7.91
N GLN A 58 2.91 -23.36 -8.92
CA GLN A 58 3.84 -22.25 -9.12
C GLN A 58 3.94 -21.88 -10.59
N LEU A 59 3.99 -20.57 -10.86
CA LEU A 59 4.28 -19.94 -12.15
C LEU A 59 5.54 -19.09 -11.97
N ASN A 60 6.54 -19.29 -12.81
CA ASN A 60 7.72 -18.43 -12.90
C ASN A 60 7.73 -17.73 -14.25
N VAL A 61 7.80 -16.41 -14.24
CA VAL A 61 7.96 -15.55 -15.42
C VAL A 61 9.31 -14.87 -15.29
N ASN A 62 10.28 -15.22 -16.13
CA ASN A 62 11.62 -14.65 -16.12
C ASN A 62 11.88 -13.94 -17.44
N LEU A 63 12.48 -12.77 -17.38
CA LEU A 63 12.91 -12.00 -18.52
C LEU A 63 14.39 -11.70 -18.34
N THR A 64 15.20 -12.10 -19.32
CA THR A 64 16.64 -11.81 -19.32
C THR A 64 16.94 -10.91 -20.50
N GLY A 65 17.44 -9.71 -20.24
CA GLY A 65 17.60 -8.67 -21.25
C GLY A 65 18.99 -8.05 -21.28
N THR A 66 19.31 -7.45 -22.42
CA THR A 66 20.53 -6.66 -22.64
C THR A 66 20.19 -5.37 -23.34
N GLY A 67 20.78 -4.26 -22.88
CA GLY A 67 20.42 -2.93 -23.34
C GLY A 67 19.07 -2.46 -22.79
N GLY A 68 18.85 -1.15 -22.87
CA GLY A 68 17.67 -0.48 -22.34
C GLY A 68 17.38 -0.74 -20.87
N ASP A 69 16.09 -0.66 -20.51
CA ASP A 69 15.56 -0.84 -19.16
C ASP A 69 14.19 -1.53 -19.30
N VAL A 70 14.18 -2.85 -19.22
CA VAL A 70 13.00 -3.67 -19.56
C VAL A 70 12.31 -4.16 -18.30
N ASP A 71 11.13 -3.62 -18.04
CA ASP A 71 10.26 -3.96 -16.91
C ASP A 71 9.25 -5.05 -17.29
N LEU A 72 8.78 -5.80 -16.30
CA LEU A 72 7.86 -6.93 -16.46
C LEU A 72 6.60 -6.73 -15.60
N TYR A 73 5.43 -7.00 -16.19
CA TYR A 73 4.12 -6.89 -15.55
C TYR A 73 3.28 -8.15 -15.82
N LEU A 74 2.49 -8.56 -14.84
CA LEU A 74 1.69 -9.79 -14.89
C LEU A 74 0.30 -9.57 -14.28
N ARG A 75 -0.73 -10.14 -14.90
CA ARG A 75 -2.09 -10.19 -14.36
C ARG A 75 -2.86 -11.44 -14.79
N TYR A 76 -3.86 -11.82 -14.01
CA TYR A 76 -4.76 -12.94 -14.28
C TYR A 76 -6.11 -12.48 -14.84
N GLY A 77 -6.66 -13.28 -15.75
CA GLY A 77 -8.09 -13.26 -16.11
C GLY A 77 -8.51 -12.21 -17.14
N SER A 78 -7.81 -11.07 -17.22
CA SER A 78 -8.12 -10.04 -18.21
C SER A 78 -6.85 -9.41 -18.80
N PRO A 79 -6.90 -8.93 -20.06
CA PRO A 79 -5.76 -8.34 -20.74
C PRO A 79 -5.35 -6.98 -20.16
N PHE A 80 -4.09 -6.61 -20.44
CA PHE A 80 -3.60 -5.23 -20.39
C PHE A 80 -4.26 -4.39 -21.50
N PRO A 81 -4.29 -3.05 -21.34
CA PRO A 81 -5.00 -2.18 -22.28
C PRO A 81 -4.38 -2.26 -23.68
N ASP A 82 -5.22 -2.12 -24.71
CA ASP A 82 -4.74 -2.05 -26.10
C ASP A 82 -4.15 -0.67 -26.41
N CYS A 83 -2.82 -0.62 -26.36
CA CYS A 83 -2.03 0.59 -26.59
C CYS A 83 -1.92 1.02 -28.07
N SER A 84 -2.49 0.25 -29.01
CA SER A 84 -2.59 0.68 -30.41
C SER A 84 -3.81 1.59 -30.63
N ALA A 85 -4.88 1.34 -29.88
CA ALA A 85 -6.12 2.12 -29.95
C ALA A 85 -6.17 3.25 -28.91
N THR A 86 -5.47 3.07 -27.77
CA THR A 86 -5.45 4.01 -26.65
C THR A 86 -4.03 4.47 -26.36
N ARG A 87 -3.84 5.75 -26.04
CA ARG A 87 -2.53 6.23 -25.57
C ARG A 87 -2.24 5.64 -24.18
N CYS A 88 -1.23 4.79 -24.10
CA CYS A 88 -0.77 4.21 -22.84
C CYS A 88 0.38 5.01 -22.22
N SER A 89 0.41 4.98 -20.89
CA SER A 89 1.54 5.43 -20.08
C SER A 89 1.99 4.30 -19.16
N ASP A 90 3.21 4.39 -18.66
CA ASP A 90 3.79 3.41 -17.74
C ASP A 90 2.95 3.29 -16.45
N ASP A 91 2.45 4.42 -15.93
CA ASP A 91 1.51 4.46 -14.79
C ASP A 91 0.24 3.64 -15.05
N MET A 92 -0.30 3.71 -16.26
CA MET A 92 -1.47 2.94 -16.64
C MET A 92 -1.17 1.44 -16.67
N ILE A 93 -0.03 1.03 -17.22
CA ILE A 93 0.37 -0.39 -17.23
C ILE A 93 0.59 -0.91 -15.81
N LEU A 94 1.29 -0.14 -14.97
CA LEU A 94 1.49 -0.46 -13.56
C LEU A 94 0.16 -0.64 -12.82
N ARG A 95 -0.83 0.25 -13.04
CA ARG A 95 -2.17 0.14 -12.40
C ARG A 95 -3.01 -1.02 -12.91
N TYR A 96 -2.77 -1.47 -14.15
CA TYR A 96 -3.38 -2.70 -14.65
C TYR A 96 -2.68 -3.96 -14.12
N ALA A 97 -1.44 -3.87 -13.65
CA ALA A 97 -0.69 -5.03 -13.21
C ALA A 97 -1.17 -5.52 -11.84
N GLN A 98 -1.20 -6.83 -11.65
CA GLN A 98 -1.40 -7.46 -10.33
C GLN A 98 -0.05 -7.77 -9.66
N TYR A 99 0.97 -7.99 -10.48
CA TYR A 99 2.37 -8.12 -10.11
C TYR A 99 3.24 -7.35 -11.08
N HIS A 100 4.35 -6.79 -10.58
CA HIS A 100 5.35 -6.12 -11.41
C HIS A 100 6.76 -6.38 -10.88
N SER A 101 7.73 -6.30 -11.78
CA SER A 101 9.16 -6.31 -11.51
C SER A 101 9.81 -5.26 -12.42
N MET A 102 10.31 -4.17 -11.84
CA MET A 102 10.69 -2.94 -12.54
C MET A 102 12.05 -2.39 -12.09
N SER A 103 13.05 -3.26 -11.97
CA SER A 103 14.40 -2.86 -11.57
C SER A 103 15.04 -1.95 -12.60
N SER A 104 16.20 -1.34 -12.29
CA SER A 104 16.96 -0.58 -13.30
C SER A 104 17.79 -1.46 -14.24
N SER A 105 17.55 -2.77 -14.23
CA SER A 105 18.22 -3.75 -15.08
C SER A 105 17.20 -4.40 -15.98
N SER A 106 17.59 -4.81 -17.19
CA SER A 106 16.67 -5.53 -18.09
C SER A 106 16.45 -7.01 -17.69
N ASN A 107 16.71 -7.38 -16.44
CA ASN A 107 16.51 -8.73 -15.92
C ASN A 107 15.43 -8.70 -14.86
N GLU A 108 14.29 -9.33 -15.14
CA GLU A 108 13.10 -9.28 -14.30
C GLU A 108 12.55 -10.67 -14.03
N SER A 109 12.01 -10.88 -12.84
CA SER A 109 11.44 -12.18 -12.47
C SER A 109 10.23 -12.02 -11.57
N ILE A 110 9.13 -12.71 -11.89
CA ILE A 110 7.92 -12.79 -11.08
C ILE A 110 7.60 -14.26 -10.80
N VAL A 111 7.35 -14.59 -9.54
CA VAL A 111 6.93 -15.91 -9.06
C VAL A 111 5.55 -15.82 -8.43
N VAL A 112 4.58 -16.53 -8.98
CA VAL A 112 3.22 -16.61 -8.42
C VAL A 112 2.96 -18.03 -7.92
N THR A 113 2.43 -18.14 -6.71
CA THR A 113 2.06 -19.42 -6.08
C THR A 113 0.58 -19.41 -5.69
N ASN A 114 0.04 -20.57 -5.33
CA ASN A 114 -1.29 -20.64 -4.72
C ASN A 114 -1.40 -19.84 -3.41
N ALA A 115 -0.29 -19.58 -2.71
CA ALA A 115 -0.23 -18.81 -1.46
C ALA A 115 -0.04 -17.30 -1.67
N SER A 116 0.19 -16.85 -2.90
CA SER A 116 0.31 -15.42 -3.19
C SER A 116 -1.04 -14.71 -2.99
N THR A 117 -1.04 -13.44 -2.56
CA THR A 117 -2.26 -12.65 -2.27
C THR A 117 -3.23 -12.62 -3.45
N ILE A 118 -2.69 -12.54 -4.67
CA ILE A 118 -3.43 -12.77 -5.91
C ILE A 118 -3.02 -14.17 -6.39
N PRO A 119 -3.71 -15.23 -5.95
CA PRO A 119 -3.19 -16.59 -5.99
C PRO A 119 -3.10 -17.13 -7.43
N LEU A 120 -2.15 -18.03 -7.66
CA LEU A 120 -2.08 -18.79 -8.90
C LEU A 120 -3.38 -19.57 -9.11
N LYS A 121 -3.95 -19.45 -10.31
CA LYS A 121 -5.19 -20.11 -10.70
C LYS A 121 -5.09 -20.63 -12.13
N ALA A 122 -5.84 -21.69 -12.39
CA ALA A 122 -6.07 -22.16 -13.74
C ALA A 122 -6.73 -21.07 -14.59
N GLY A 123 -6.39 -21.01 -15.87
CA GLY A 123 -6.84 -20.01 -16.81
C GLY A 123 -5.72 -19.10 -17.29
N ARG A 124 -6.11 -18.00 -17.95
CA ARG A 124 -5.19 -17.16 -18.69
C ARG A 124 -4.47 -16.15 -17.80
N TRP A 125 -3.15 -16.10 -17.92
CA TRP A 125 -2.28 -15.09 -17.33
C TRP A 125 -1.67 -14.25 -18.44
N TYR A 126 -1.86 -12.95 -18.36
CA TYR A 126 -1.37 -11.96 -19.31
C TYR A 126 -0.10 -11.30 -18.79
N ILE A 127 0.86 -11.11 -19.68
CA ILE A 127 2.18 -10.54 -19.44
C ILE A 127 2.32 -9.30 -20.33
N ALA A 128 2.85 -8.22 -19.75
CA ALA A 128 3.35 -7.08 -20.48
C ALA A 128 4.83 -6.86 -20.16
N ALA A 129 5.59 -6.38 -21.14
CA ALA A 129 7.01 -6.04 -20.98
C ALA A 129 7.27 -4.67 -21.61
N LEU A 130 7.86 -3.76 -20.85
CA LEU A 130 8.02 -2.35 -21.20
C LEU A 130 9.51 -2.01 -21.23
N ASN A 131 10.00 -1.42 -22.32
CA ASN A 131 11.29 -0.73 -22.29
C ASN A 131 11.08 0.75 -21.97
N GLY A 132 11.29 1.14 -20.71
CA GLY A 132 11.13 2.51 -20.23
C GLY A 132 12.28 3.46 -20.58
N SER A 133 13.26 3.01 -21.36
CA SER A 133 14.47 3.78 -21.67
C SER A 133 14.52 4.34 -23.10
N SER A 134 15.39 5.33 -23.28
CA SER A 134 15.74 5.87 -24.60
C SER A 134 16.66 4.97 -25.44
N ALA A 135 17.14 3.86 -24.87
CA ALA A 135 17.99 2.91 -25.57
C ALA A 135 17.16 1.71 -26.04
N SER A 136 17.51 1.12 -27.18
CA SER A 136 16.91 -0.17 -27.59
C SER A 136 17.33 -1.29 -26.64
N ALA A 137 16.50 -2.32 -26.53
CA ALA A 137 16.77 -3.51 -25.75
C ALA A 137 16.44 -4.79 -26.53
N THR A 138 17.07 -5.88 -26.15
CA THR A 138 16.65 -7.23 -26.55
C THR A 138 16.48 -8.05 -25.29
N ALA A 139 15.40 -8.83 -25.21
CA ALA A 139 15.16 -9.70 -24.06
C ALA A 139 14.62 -11.07 -24.47
N THR A 140 14.85 -12.06 -23.62
CA THR A 140 14.28 -13.39 -23.73
C THR A 140 13.34 -13.63 -22.57
N LEU A 141 12.06 -13.83 -22.86
CA LEU A 141 11.02 -14.18 -21.91
C LEU A 141 10.93 -15.72 -21.79
N TYR A 142 10.99 -16.22 -20.57
CA TYR A 142 10.92 -17.63 -20.21
C TYR A 142 9.86 -17.87 -19.13
N VAL A 143 8.85 -18.67 -19.47
CA VAL A 143 7.70 -18.93 -18.59
C VAL A 143 7.62 -20.41 -18.25
N THR A 144 7.59 -20.77 -16.96
CA THR A 144 7.46 -22.17 -16.51
C THR A 144 6.40 -22.33 -15.44
N THR A 145 5.80 -23.52 -15.41
CA THR A 145 4.89 -23.95 -14.35
C THR A 145 5.45 -25.17 -13.63
N SER A 146 5.08 -25.34 -12.36
CA SER A 146 5.44 -26.50 -11.55
C SER A 146 4.24 -26.96 -10.74
N ALA A 147 4.09 -28.28 -10.57
CA ALA A 147 3.08 -28.89 -9.70
C ALA A 147 3.44 -28.82 -8.21
N THR A 148 4.60 -28.27 -7.87
CA THR A 148 5.07 -28.07 -6.49
C THR A 148 5.68 -26.69 -6.34
N VAL A 149 5.47 -26.06 -5.18
CA VAL A 149 6.15 -24.81 -4.83
C VAL A 149 7.59 -25.11 -4.41
N GLN A 150 8.54 -24.50 -5.09
CA GLN A 150 9.96 -24.61 -4.79
C GLN A 150 10.37 -23.51 -3.81
N ALA A 151 10.86 -23.90 -2.63
CA ALA A 151 11.42 -22.95 -1.67
C ALA A 151 12.81 -22.50 -2.13
N ALA A 152 13.02 -21.19 -2.18
CA ALA A 152 14.31 -20.57 -2.39
C ALA A 152 15.14 -20.57 -1.10
N ASN A 153 16.46 -20.55 -1.27
CA ASN A 153 17.40 -20.46 -0.15
C ASN A 153 17.51 -19.02 0.38
N ILE A 154 17.85 -18.90 1.66
CA ILE A 154 18.37 -17.66 2.24
C ILE A 154 19.87 -17.58 1.89
N GLN A 155 20.27 -16.52 1.21
CA GLN A 155 21.63 -16.29 0.73
C GLN A 155 22.40 -15.42 1.73
N LEU A 156 23.63 -15.81 2.05
CA LEU A 156 24.52 -15.05 2.92
C LEU A 156 25.52 -14.26 2.09
N ASP A 157 25.63 -12.97 2.38
CA ASP A 157 26.66 -12.10 1.86
C ASP A 157 27.51 -11.55 3.01
N PHE A 158 28.81 -11.79 2.93
CA PHE A 158 29.81 -11.34 3.90
C PHE A 158 30.69 -10.20 3.34
N GLY A 159 30.59 -9.88 2.06
CA GLY A 159 31.42 -8.92 1.35
C GLY A 159 30.79 -7.54 1.22
N ASN A 160 29.46 -7.45 1.26
CA ASN A 160 28.73 -6.21 1.06
C ASN A 160 27.83 -5.72 2.22
N PRO A 161 28.10 -6.00 3.50
CA PRO A 161 27.25 -5.50 4.58
C PRO A 161 27.30 -3.97 4.71
N ARG A 162 26.21 -3.35 5.19
CA ARG A 162 26.17 -1.90 5.45
C ARG A 162 27.05 -1.54 6.64
N SER A 163 27.80 -0.43 6.50
CA SER A 163 28.66 0.10 7.56
C SER A 163 28.48 1.60 7.74
N SER A 164 28.52 2.06 8.99
CA SER A 164 28.60 3.47 9.36
C SER A 164 29.72 3.68 10.37
N SER A 165 30.85 4.23 9.94
CA SER A 165 31.99 4.51 10.83
C SER A 165 31.69 5.56 11.90
N SER A 166 30.66 6.40 11.69
CA SER A 166 30.19 7.38 12.66
C SER A 166 29.31 6.80 13.77
N ASP A 167 28.80 5.57 13.60
CA ASP A 167 28.01 4.87 14.60
C ASP A 167 28.73 3.58 14.99
N PRO A 168 29.42 3.53 16.15
CA PRO A 168 30.15 2.34 16.57
C PRO A 168 29.30 1.06 16.62
N LYS A 169 27.98 1.17 16.84
CA LYS A 169 27.07 0.02 16.84
C LYS A 169 26.81 -0.53 15.43
N ASN A 170 27.02 0.28 14.41
CA ASN A 170 26.86 -0.07 13.00
C ASN A 170 28.19 0.04 12.24
N ASN A 171 29.33 0.07 12.96
CA ASN A 171 30.66 0.07 12.36
C ASN A 171 31.08 -1.36 12.04
N CYS A 172 30.63 -1.79 10.87
CA CYS A 172 30.70 -3.16 10.41
C CYS A 172 32.14 -3.65 10.19
N ASP A 173 32.47 -4.80 10.77
CA ASP A 173 33.71 -5.56 10.62
C ASP A 173 33.40 -6.98 10.12
N VAL A 174 34.05 -7.36 9.02
CA VAL A 174 33.90 -8.66 8.38
C VAL A 174 35.08 -9.60 8.67
N ALA A 175 36.16 -9.10 9.28
CA ALA A 175 37.34 -9.91 9.63
C ALA A 175 37.01 -11.13 10.51
N PRO A 176 36.04 -11.09 11.45
CA PRO A 176 35.71 -12.25 12.27
C PRO A 176 35.18 -13.45 11.47
N TRP A 177 34.69 -13.24 10.23
CA TRP A 177 34.27 -14.32 9.32
C TRP A 177 35.45 -15.06 8.69
N SER A 178 36.63 -14.44 8.61
CA SER A 178 37.86 -15.04 8.06
C SER A 178 38.95 -15.27 9.12
N ASP A 179 38.57 -15.24 10.40
CA ASP A 179 39.45 -15.48 11.55
C ASP A 179 40.06 -16.89 11.49
N THR A 180 41.38 -16.94 11.29
CA THR A 180 42.16 -18.18 11.12
C THR A 180 42.60 -18.81 12.44
N THR A 181 42.17 -18.26 13.59
CA THR A 181 42.48 -18.84 14.91
C THR A 181 42.00 -20.29 14.96
N ALA A 182 42.92 -21.22 15.22
CA ALA A 182 42.62 -22.65 15.24
C ALA A 182 41.56 -22.97 16.31
N ALA A 183 40.54 -23.73 15.92
CA ALA A 183 39.44 -24.16 16.77
C ALA A 183 39.16 -25.65 16.56
N THR A 184 38.93 -26.39 17.64
CA THR A 184 38.49 -27.79 17.54
C THR A 184 37.03 -27.84 17.09
N PRO A 185 36.64 -28.70 16.13
CA PRO A 185 35.24 -28.92 15.77
C PRO A 185 34.34 -29.10 16.98
N VAL A 186 33.16 -28.47 16.97
CA VAL A 186 32.26 -28.40 18.13
C VAL A 186 30.83 -28.74 17.74
N GLY A 187 30.19 -29.66 18.47
CA GLY A 187 28.76 -29.98 18.31
C GLY A 187 28.34 -30.31 16.88
N GLY A 188 29.18 -31.00 16.09
CA GLY A 188 28.90 -31.32 14.68
C GLY A 188 29.30 -30.25 13.66
N ASN A 189 29.71 -29.06 14.10
CA ASN A 189 30.32 -28.06 13.23
C ASN A 189 31.77 -28.44 12.92
N ALA A 190 32.05 -28.77 11.65
CA ALA A 190 33.34 -29.28 11.19
C ALA A 190 34.43 -28.21 11.01
N GLY A 191 34.14 -26.93 11.26
CA GLY A 191 35.11 -25.85 11.12
C GLY A 191 36.34 -26.05 12.02
N THR A 192 37.54 -25.85 11.46
CA THR A 192 38.83 -25.98 12.15
C THR A 192 39.45 -24.63 12.53
N THR A 193 38.80 -23.54 12.13
CA THR A 193 39.12 -22.17 12.55
C THR A 193 37.88 -21.50 13.11
N LEU A 194 38.05 -20.44 13.91
CA LEU A 194 36.93 -19.72 14.49
C LEU A 194 36.05 -19.04 13.42
N GLY A 195 36.66 -18.50 12.36
CA GLY A 195 35.95 -17.94 11.21
C GLY A 195 35.11 -18.99 10.47
N ASP A 196 35.68 -20.17 10.23
CA ASP A 196 34.96 -21.28 9.59
C ASP A 196 33.77 -21.74 10.44
N GLN A 197 33.96 -21.87 11.75
CA GLN A 197 32.87 -22.25 12.66
C GLN A 197 31.74 -21.21 12.67
N ARG A 198 32.06 -19.91 12.69
CA ARG A 198 31.07 -18.82 12.62
C ARG A 198 30.26 -18.86 11.32
N LYS A 199 30.94 -18.97 10.16
CA LYS A 199 30.28 -19.09 8.84
C LYS A 199 29.37 -20.30 8.77
N ASN A 200 29.88 -21.46 9.19
CA ASN A 200 29.14 -22.71 9.24
C ASN A 200 27.89 -22.62 10.14
N ALA A 201 28.01 -22.01 11.32
CA ALA A 201 26.90 -21.81 12.24
C ALA A 201 25.82 -20.88 11.64
N LEU A 202 26.23 -19.76 11.03
CA LEU A 202 25.28 -18.87 10.35
C LEU A 202 24.60 -19.55 9.16
N GLN A 203 25.37 -20.29 8.35
CA GLN A 203 24.84 -21.08 7.24
C GLN A 203 23.81 -22.12 7.70
N TYR A 204 24.06 -22.77 8.84
CA TYR A 204 23.11 -23.70 9.45
C TYR A 204 21.85 -22.96 9.94
N ALA A 205 22.00 -21.80 10.60
CA ALA A 205 20.87 -20.99 11.06
C ALA A 205 19.92 -20.60 9.91
N VAL A 206 20.46 -20.11 8.80
CA VAL A 206 19.64 -19.73 7.64
C VAL A 206 19.02 -20.94 6.93
N GLN A 207 19.67 -22.11 6.96
CA GLN A 207 19.05 -23.36 6.47
C GLN A 207 17.85 -23.77 7.33
N GLN A 208 17.93 -23.65 8.65
CA GLN A 208 16.80 -23.95 9.54
C GLN A 208 15.64 -22.98 9.34
N LEU A 209 15.92 -21.69 9.14
CA LEU A 209 14.88 -20.70 8.82
C LEU A 209 14.25 -20.95 7.44
N ALA A 210 15.05 -21.23 6.41
CA ALA A 210 14.54 -21.50 5.07
C ALA A 210 13.56 -22.68 5.05
N GLN A 211 13.84 -23.74 5.83
CA GLN A 211 12.96 -24.90 5.97
C GLN A 211 11.61 -24.56 6.65
N GLN A 212 11.60 -23.59 7.57
CA GLN A 212 10.40 -23.23 8.33
C GLN A 212 9.55 -22.16 7.62
N ILE A 213 10.17 -21.28 6.84
CA ILE A 213 9.49 -20.17 6.16
C ILE A 213 9.08 -20.53 4.73
N GLN A 214 9.89 -21.35 4.03
CA GLN A 214 9.63 -21.83 2.67
C GLN A 214 9.25 -20.71 1.68
N SER A 215 10.06 -19.64 1.65
CA SER A 215 9.86 -18.54 0.69
C SER A 215 10.07 -19.01 -0.75
N PRO A 216 9.20 -18.68 -1.72
CA PRO A 216 9.41 -18.98 -3.14
C PRO A 216 10.43 -18.03 -3.81
N VAL A 217 10.86 -16.96 -3.11
CA VAL A 217 11.89 -16.02 -3.58
C VAL A 217 13.08 -15.98 -2.63
N PRO A 218 14.30 -15.75 -3.13
CA PRO A 218 15.49 -15.65 -2.28
C PRO A 218 15.40 -14.51 -1.27
N ILE A 219 16.02 -14.72 -0.11
CA ILE A 219 16.21 -13.69 0.93
C ILE A 219 17.71 -13.50 1.08
N ASN A 220 18.18 -12.26 0.93
CA ASN A 220 19.60 -11.93 1.08
C ASN A 220 19.87 -11.40 2.48
N VAL A 221 20.83 -11.99 3.17
CA VAL A 221 21.25 -11.60 4.52
C VAL A 221 22.69 -11.14 4.47
N HIS A 222 22.89 -9.87 4.80
CA HIS A 222 24.18 -9.25 4.96
C HIS A 222 24.63 -9.37 6.39
N ALA A 223 25.80 -9.96 6.60
CA ALA A 223 26.24 -10.32 7.94
C ALA A 223 27.60 -9.71 8.27
N CYS A 224 27.68 -9.03 9.41
CA CYS A 224 28.97 -8.58 9.96
C CYS A 224 28.98 -8.50 11.48
N TRP A 225 30.06 -7.94 12.01
CA TRP A 225 30.31 -7.79 13.42
C TRP A 225 30.51 -6.32 13.77
N ALA A 226 30.21 -5.92 15.00
CA ALA A 226 30.58 -4.62 15.53
C ALA A 226 30.75 -4.69 17.04
N HIS A 227 31.45 -3.72 17.62
CA HIS A 227 31.55 -3.55 19.07
C HIS A 227 30.22 -2.99 19.59
N LEU A 228 29.27 -3.86 19.92
CA LEU A 228 27.97 -3.46 20.47
C LEU A 228 28.05 -3.17 21.98
N GLY A 229 29.21 -3.42 22.59
CA GLY A 229 29.48 -3.19 24.00
C GLY A 229 28.80 -4.22 24.90
N GLY A 230 28.74 -3.89 26.17
CA GLY A 230 28.19 -4.74 27.22
C GLY A 230 28.98 -4.57 28.51
N ASP A 231 28.43 -5.14 29.57
CA ASP A 231 29.07 -5.24 30.87
C ASP A 231 29.01 -6.68 31.40
N LYS A 232 29.47 -6.88 32.63
CA LYS A 232 29.54 -8.21 33.25
C LYS A 232 28.19 -8.91 33.38
N ASN A 233 27.08 -8.16 33.32
CA ASN A 233 25.73 -8.63 33.59
C ASN A 233 24.81 -8.59 32.35
N ARG A 234 25.07 -7.73 31.37
CA ARG A 234 24.23 -7.56 30.18
C ARG A 234 25.02 -7.17 28.93
N ALA A 235 24.59 -7.71 27.78
CA ALA A 235 25.07 -7.28 26.48
C ALA A 235 23.96 -7.45 25.42
N THR A 236 24.03 -6.64 24.35
CA THR A 236 23.32 -6.96 23.10
C THR A 236 24.12 -8.07 22.42
N LEU A 237 23.49 -9.20 22.10
CA LEU A 237 24.18 -10.31 21.45
C LEU A 237 24.35 -10.05 19.95
N ALA A 238 23.30 -9.55 19.32
CA ALA A 238 23.26 -9.13 17.94
C ALA A 238 22.06 -8.21 17.76
N HIS A 239 21.95 -7.60 16.57
CA HIS A 239 20.71 -7.00 16.09
C HIS A 239 20.58 -7.26 14.60
N ALA A 240 19.35 -7.33 14.10
CA ALA A 240 19.11 -7.26 12.68
C ALA A 240 17.88 -6.43 12.33
N SER A 241 17.86 -5.93 11.11
CA SER A 241 16.71 -5.23 10.57
C SER A 241 16.59 -5.45 9.08
N SER A 242 15.37 -5.29 8.57
CA SER A 242 15.18 -5.04 7.16
C SER A 242 15.88 -3.73 6.76
N THR A 243 16.34 -3.66 5.52
CA THR A 243 17.16 -2.54 5.05
C THR A 243 16.34 -1.31 4.65
N SER A 244 15.03 -1.50 4.46
CA SER A 244 14.08 -0.45 4.09
C SER A 244 12.63 -0.87 4.37
N PHE A 245 11.76 0.12 4.50
CA PHE A 245 10.32 -0.06 4.65
C PHE A 245 9.62 0.68 3.52
N ALA A 246 8.51 0.14 3.05
CA ALA A 246 7.64 0.79 2.08
C ALA A 246 6.18 0.39 2.33
N PHE A 247 5.27 1.06 1.63
CA PHE A 247 3.83 0.82 1.69
C PHE A 247 3.23 1.00 0.30
N SER A 248 2.07 0.40 0.09
CA SER A 248 1.26 0.57 -1.13
C SER A 248 0.24 1.68 -0.90
N ASP A 249 0.22 2.68 -1.77
CA ASP A 249 -0.80 3.74 -1.79
C ASP A 249 -1.32 3.93 -3.23
N THR A 250 -1.88 5.09 -3.53
CA THR A 250 -2.35 5.48 -4.88
C THR A 250 -1.22 5.96 -5.77
N SER A 251 -0.13 6.49 -5.21
CA SER A 251 1.05 6.98 -5.94
C SER A 251 1.95 5.84 -6.41
N PHE A 252 2.03 4.75 -5.64
CA PHE A 252 2.80 3.57 -5.96
C PHE A 252 2.03 2.31 -5.55
N PRO A 253 1.20 1.75 -6.44
CA PRO A 253 0.40 0.58 -6.14
C PRO A 253 1.27 -0.70 -6.13
N MET A 254 1.15 -1.48 -5.06
CA MET A 254 1.62 -2.87 -4.99
C MET A 254 0.41 -3.75 -4.62
N PRO A 255 -0.40 -4.21 -5.60
CA PRO A 255 -1.67 -4.90 -5.34
C PRO A 255 -1.54 -6.23 -4.61
N TRP A 256 -0.36 -6.83 -4.65
CA TRP A 256 -0.06 -8.07 -3.93
C TRP A 256 0.10 -7.88 -2.41
N LEU A 257 0.17 -6.66 -1.89
CA LEU A 257 0.18 -6.43 -0.44
C LEU A 257 -1.24 -6.59 0.13
N VAL A 258 -1.36 -7.37 1.20
CA VAL A 258 -2.66 -7.70 1.83
C VAL A 258 -3.40 -6.46 2.32
N LYS A 259 -2.64 -5.46 2.79
CA LYS A 259 -3.17 -4.20 3.30
C LYS A 259 -2.51 -2.98 2.68
N LYS A 260 -3.30 -2.06 2.12
CA LYS A 260 -2.82 -0.75 1.64
C LYS A 260 -2.56 0.21 2.79
N TYR A 261 -1.81 1.30 2.53
CA TYR A 261 -1.52 2.37 3.49
C TYR A 261 -0.94 1.87 4.81
N THR A 262 -0.11 0.84 4.71
CA THR A 262 0.47 0.09 5.82
C THR A 262 1.94 -0.20 5.51
N TRP A 263 2.82 0.02 6.47
CA TRP A 263 4.25 -0.27 6.35
C TRP A 263 4.54 -1.76 6.35
N TYR A 264 5.42 -2.17 5.43
CA TYR A 264 6.02 -3.49 5.33
C TYR A 264 7.54 -3.36 5.23
N THR A 265 8.25 -4.37 5.72
CA THR A 265 9.67 -4.55 5.39
C THR A 265 9.82 -4.91 3.92
N ASN A 266 10.99 -4.62 3.34
CA ASN A 266 11.28 -5.05 1.98
C ASN A 266 11.25 -6.58 1.80
N THR A 267 11.61 -7.36 2.82
CA THR A 267 11.47 -8.82 2.86
C THR A 267 10.05 -9.27 2.59
N GLN A 268 9.07 -8.67 3.28
CA GLN A 268 7.65 -8.98 3.11
C GLN A 268 7.17 -8.58 1.72
N ILE A 269 7.56 -7.40 1.24
CA ILE A 269 7.18 -6.89 -0.08
C ILE A 269 7.66 -7.83 -1.19
N ALA A 270 8.95 -8.20 -1.16
CA ALA A 270 9.55 -9.12 -2.12
C ALA A 270 8.89 -10.51 -2.06
N ARG A 271 8.69 -11.05 -0.84
CA ARG A 271 8.05 -12.36 -0.61
C ARG A 271 6.63 -12.43 -1.17
N MET A 272 5.83 -11.39 -0.94
CA MET A 272 4.42 -11.35 -1.33
C MET A 272 4.26 -11.05 -2.82
N GLY A 273 5.14 -10.22 -3.38
CA GLY A 273 5.17 -9.91 -4.81
C GLY A 273 5.76 -11.03 -5.66
N GLY A 274 6.52 -11.95 -5.04
CA GLY A 274 7.22 -12.98 -5.78
C GLY A 274 8.35 -12.41 -6.65
N VAL A 275 8.95 -11.31 -6.22
CA VAL A 275 9.96 -10.56 -6.95
C VAL A 275 11.16 -10.25 -6.05
N SER A 276 12.24 -9.72 -6.63
CA SER A 276 13.33 -9.12 -5.85
C SER A 276 12.90 -7.78 -5.23
N ASN A 277 13.62 -7.27 -4.24
CA ASN A 277 13.32 -5.96 -3.65
C ASN A 277 13.42 -4.83 -4.69
N CYS A 278 14.48 -4.83 -5.50
CA CYS A 278 14.65 -3.94 -6.64
C CYS A 278 13.55 -4.14 -7.71
N GLY A 279 13.03 -5.36 -7.93
CA GLY A 279 11.90 -5.56 -8.83
C GLY A 279 10.62 -4.91 -8.30
N ALA A 280 10.33 -5.08 -7.01
CA ALA A 280 9.13 -4.52 -6.38
C ALA A 280 9.13 -3.00 -6.31
N LEU A 281 10.23 -2.43 -5.84
CA LEU A 281 10.32 -1.00 -5.58
C LEU A 281 10.90 -0.26 -6.79
N GLY A 282 11.78 -0.90 -7.55
CA GLY A 282 12.61 -0.40 -8.65
C GLY A 282 14.11 -0.20 -8.28
N GLY A 283 14.89 0.42 -9.17
CA GLY A 283 16.29 0.77 -8.91
C GLY A 283 17.27 -0.40 -9.05
N ASP A 284 18.52 -0.18 -8.65
CA ASP A 284 19.60 -1.14 -8.90
C ASP A 284 19.47 -2.39 -8.03
N CYS A 285 19.53 -3.56 -8.69
CA CYS A 285 19.59 -4.85 -8.03
C CYS A 285 20.99 -5.18 -7.50
N SER A 286 22.01 -4.40 -7.88
CA SER A 286 23.39 -4.54 -7.44
C SER A 286 23.68 -3.66 -6.21
N GLY A 287 24.45 -4.20 -5.27
CA GLY A 287 24.93 -3.48 -4.10
C GLY A 287 23.91 -3.29 -2.97
N VAL A 288 24.32 -2.52 -1.95
CA VAL A 288 23.75 -2.60 -0.59
C VAL A 288 22.30 -2.10 -0.41
N ARG A 289 21.62 -1.75 -1.50
CA ARG A 289 20.26 -1.18 -1.49
C ARG A 289 19.21 -2.21 -1.89
N ASN A 290 19.61 -3.29 -2.54
CA ASN A 290 18.73 -4.42 -2.86
C ASN A 290 18.72 -5.49 -1.75
N ASP A 291 19.56 -5.35 -0.73
CA ASP A 291 19.68 -6.37 0.31
C ASP A 291 18.48 -6.37 1.23
N VAL A 292 18.19 -7.55 1.75
CA VAL A 292 16.87 -7.87 2.25
C VAL A 292 16.89 -7.86 3.79
N ILE A 293 18.01 -8.27 4.41
CA ILE A 293 18.22 -8.20 5.88
C ILE A 293 19.69 -7.85 6.17
N GLU A 294 19.91 -6.95 7.13
CA GLU A 294 21.25 -6.66 7.68
C GLU A 294 21.31 -7.18 9.11
N ILE A 295 22.31 -7.99 9.42
CA ILE A 295 22.57 -8.54 10.76
C ILE A 295 23.97 -8.19 11.24
N THR A 296 24.07 -7.70 12.47
CA THR A 296 25.34 -7.36 13.13
C THR A 296 25.46 -8.12 14.43
N PHE A 297 26.52 -8.91 14.56
CA PHE A 297 26.85 -9.66 15.77
C PHE A 297 27.80 -8.87 16.67
N ASN A 298 27.66 -9.02 17.98
CA ASN A 298 28.54 -8.35 18.93
C ASN A 298 29.92 -9.03 18.99
N SER A 299 30.97 -8.31 18.59
CA SER A 299 32.36 -8.78 18.64
C SER A 299 32.93 -8.84 20.07
N ASP A 300 32.28 -8.20 21.05
CA ASP A 300 32.72 -8.18 22.44
C ASP A 300 32.32 -9.45 23.23
N ILE A 301 31.45 -10.30 22.67
CA ILE A 301 31.00 -11.54 23.30
C ILE A 301 32.16 -12.53 23.42
N GLY A 302 32.32 -13.11 24.61
CA GLY A 302 33.47 -13.97 24.97
C GLY A 302 34.66 -13.20 25.55
N THR A 303 34.62 -11.86 25.59
CA THR A 303 35.66 -11.08 26.29
C THR A 303 35.41 -11.06 27.81
N PRO A 304 36.45 -11.00 28.66
CA PRO A 304 36.30 -11.15 30.12
C PRO A 304 35.33 -10.16 30.79
N ASN A 305 35.12 -8.99 30.20
CA ASN A 305 34.31 -7.91 30.78
C ASN A 305 32.84 -7.94 30.33
N VAL A 306 32.50 -8.78 29.35
CA VAL A 306 31.16 -8.85 28.76
C VAL A 306 30.55 -10.20 29.12
N ILE A 307 29.41 -10.17 29.83
CA ILE A 307 28.67 -11.34 30.33
C ILE A 307 29.56 -12.41 30.99
N GLY A 308 30.57 -11.96 31.75
CA GLY A 308 31.51 -12.84 32.46
C GLY A 308 32.44 -13.66 31.56
N GLY A 309 32.65 -13.25 30.30
CA GLY A 309 33.46 -14.00 29.33
C GLY A 309 32.71 -15.15 28.65
N SER A 310 31.39 -15.19 28.76
CA SER A 310 30.56 -16.20 28.08
C SER A 310 30.67 -16.04 26.55
N PRO A 311 31.12 -17.07 25.81
CA PRO A 311 31.26 -16.99 24.36
C PRO A 311 29.95 -17.39 23.65
N PHE A 312 29.94 -17.18 22.34
CA PHE A 312 28.98 -17.84 21.46
C PHE A 312 29.27 -19.33 21.32
N TYR A 313 28.22 -20.16 21.40
CA TYR A 313 28.26 -21.57 21.05
C TYR A 313 27.94 -21.76 19.56
N LEU A 314 28.88 -22.38 18.83
CA LEU A 314 28.85 -22.50 17.36
C LEU A 314 28.47 -23.91 16.85
N GLY A 315 28.07 -24.84 17.73
CA GLY A 315 27.75 -26.21 17.37
C GLY A 315 26.31 -26.42 16.88
N TYR A 316 26.11 -27.39 15.99
CA TYR A 316 24.79 -27.78 15.45
C TYR A 316 23.95 -28.60 16.41
N THR A 317 24.57 -29.32 17.34
CA THR A 317 23.86 -30.14 18.33
C THR A 317 23.76 -29.45 19.69
N ALA A 318 22.91 -30.01 20.55
CA ALA A 318 22.84 -29.63 21.96
C ALA A 318 24.13 -30.01 22.68
N GLY A 319 24.88 -29.00 23.08
CA GLY A 319 26.16 -29.19 23.77
C GLY A 319 26.67 -27.94 24.48
N ALA A 320 25.82 -26.93 24.68
CA ALA A 320 26.21 -25.76 25.46
C ALA A 320 26.52 -26.22 26.89
N ASN A 321 27.79 -26.05 27.30
CA ASN A 321 28.09 -25.76 28.69
C ASN A 321 27.16 -24.60 29.15
N SER A 322 26.71 -24.60 30.40
CA SER A 322 25.71 -23.65 30.93
C SER A 322 26.10 -22.15 30.88
N ASN A 323 27.24 -21.83 30.26
CA ASN A 323 27.90 -20.52 30.19
C ASN A 323 28.19 -20.07 28.75
N SER A 324 27.41 -20.47 27.75
CA SER A 324 27.51 -19.94 26.37
C SER A 324 26.16 -19.55 25.79
N SER A 325 26.15 -18.56 24.90
CA SER A 325 24.96 -18.12 24.16
C SER A 325 24.86 -18.87 22.83
N ASP A 326 23.70 -19.46 22.51
CA ASP A 326 23.52 -20.21 21.27
C ASP A 326 23.51 -19.28 20.04
N PHE A 327 24.61 -19.27 19.28
CA PHE A 327 24.76 -18.40 18.11
C PHE A 327 23.69 -18.65 17.05
N ILE A 328 23.31 -19.92 16.85
CA ILE A 328 22.32 -20.29 15.83
C ILE A 328 20.95 -19.75 16.22
N ALA A 329 20.54 -19.93 17.48
CA ALA A 329 19.28 -19.39 17.96
C ALA A 329 19.25 -17.85 17.91
N VAL A 330 20.34 -17.18 18.30
CA VAL A 330 20.48 -15.72 18.18
C VAL A 330 20.37 -15.28 16.73
N ALA A 331 21.12 -15.88 15.81
CA ALA A 331 21.04 -15.54 14.39
C ALA A 331 19.62 -15.75 13.83
N MET A 332 18.94 -16.84 14.19
CA MET A 332 17.56 -17.09 13.78
C MET A 332 16.59 -16.04 14.34
N HIS A 333 16.74 -15.67 15.61
CA HIS A 333 15.96 -14.64 16.28
C HIS A 333 16.11 -13.29 15.59
N GLU A 334 17.35 -12.84 15.38
CA GLU A 334 17.61 -11.56 14.75
C GLU A 334 17.12 -11.53 13.31
N ILE A 335 17.41 -12.55 12.50
CA ILE A 335 16.91 -12.63 11.12
C ILE A 335 15.38 -12.58 11.10
N THR A 336 14.69 -13.13 12.11
CA THR A 336 13.22 -13.03 12.25
C THR A 336 12.74 -11.59 12.43
N HIS A 337 13.49 -10.71 13.12
CA HIS A 337 13.21 -9.26 13.07
C HIS A 337 13.37 -8.71 11.65
N GLY A 338 14.43 -9.10 10.94
CA GLY A 338 14.65 -8.71 9.53
C GLY A 338 13.51 -9.14 8.59
N LEU A 339 12.81 -10.22 8.90
CA LEU A 339 11.63 -10.72 8.18
C LEU A 339 10.34 -9.93 8.47
N GLY A 340 10.38 -8.95 9.38
CA GLY A 340 9.24 -8.09 9.71
C GLY A 340 8.62 -8.35 11.07
N PHE A 341 9.25 -9.13 11.95
CA PHE A 341 8.80 -9.30 13.34
C PHE A 341 9.18 -8.07 14.19
N LEU A 342 8.65 -6.90 13.83
CA LEU A 342 8.84 -5.63 14.52
C LEU A 342 7.70 -4.66 14.20
N GLY A 343 7.20 -3.94 15.20
CA GLY A 343 6.27 -2.82 15.03
C GLY A 343 6.97 -1.49 14.81
N LEU A 344 6.31 -0.57 14.11
CA LEU A 344 6.83 0.77 13.80
C LEU A 344 6.12 1.87 14.59
N ALA A 345 5.26 1.54 15.55
CA ALA A 345 4.79 2.55 16.49
C ALA A 345 5.97 3.08 17.31
N ASN A 346 5.96 4.37 17.62
CA ASN A 346 7.06 4.96 18.37
C ASN A 346 7.18 4.33 19.77
N VAL A 347 8.36 3.80 20.07
CA VAL A 347 8.74 3.27 21.38
C VAL A 347 9.87 4.07 22.03
N ASP A 348 10.28 5.19 21.43
CA ASP A 348 11.34 6.06 21.95
C ASP A 348 10.78 7.46 22.24
N PRO A 349 10.74 7.89 23.51
CA PRO A 349 10.16 9.18 23.88
C PRO A 349 10.99 10.36 23.35
N SER A 350 12.26 10.15 22.96
CA SER A 350 13.08 11.19 22.33
C SER A 350 12.70 11.47 20.87
N SER A 351 12.02 10.53 20.22
CA SER A 351 11.62 10.62 18.80
C SER A 351 10.20 11.20 18.60
N GLY A 352 9.41 11.32 19.67
CA GLY A 352 8.04 11.83 19.64
C GLY A 352 7.14 11.17 20.69
N PRO A 353 5.81 11.36 20.62
CA PRO A 353 4.89 10.70 21.54
C PRO A 353 4.98 9.18 21.42
N ILE A 354 5.04 8.47 22.55
CA ILE A 354 4.98 7.00 22.57
C ILE A 354 3.65 6.54 21.96
N GLY A 355 3.71 5.52 21.11
CA GLY A 355 2.58 4.98 20.36
C GLY A 355 2.20 5.82 19.14
N ALA A 356 2.90 6.91 18.82
CA ALA A 356 2.69 7.62 17.57
C ALA A 356 2.99 6.71 16.37
N ARG A 357 2.18 6.83 15.32
CA ARG A 357 2.42 6.13 14.06
C ARG A 357 3.61 6.74 13.31
N ALA A 358 4.25 5.90 12.50
CA ALA A 358 5.31 6.30 11.59
C ALA A 358 4.76 7.15 10.43
N GLY A 359 5.29 8.36 10.27
CA GLY A 359 5.14 9.22 9.09
C GLY A 359 6.49 9.57 8.46
N ILE A 360 6.49 10.37 7.40
CA ILE A 360 7.70 10.83 6.71
C ILE A 360 7.57 12.31 6.33
N THR A 361 8.68 13.05 6.39
CA THR A 361 8.78 14.39 5.81
C THR A 361 9.24 14.30 4.35
N THR A 362 8.64 15.07 3.44
CA THR A 362 9.00 15.08 2.02
C THR A 362 10.51 15.24 1.83
N GLY A 363 11.13 14.30 1.12
CA GLY A 363 12.58 14.27 0.87
C GLY A 363 13.44 13.73 2.04
N ALA A 364 12.84 13.30 3.14
CA ALA A 364 13.54 12.64 4.24
C ALA A 364 13.85 11.16 3.95
N SER A 365 14.89 10.65 4.60
CA SER A 365 15.36 9.26 4.52
C SER A 365 15.19 8.52 5.85
N SER A 366 14.25 8.95 6.67
CA SER A 366 13.95 8.39 7.99
C SER A 366 12.47 8.54 8.30
N ILE A 367 11.94 7.57 9.02
CA ILE A 367 10.64 7.67 9.66
C ILE A 367 10.70 8.80 10.70
N SER A 368 9.61 9.54 10.84
CA SER A 368 9.38 10.49 11.92
C SER A 368 8.08 10.20 12.63
N TYR A 369 8.02 10.52 13.91
CA TYR A 369 6.83 10.35 14.76
C TYR A 369 6.19 11.69 15.15
N GLN A 370 6.75 12.78 14.66
CA GLN A 370 6.31 14.15 14.88
C GLN A 370 6.76 15.03 13.70
N ASN A 371 6.03 16.10 13.40
CA ASN A 371 6.40 17.08 12.36
C ASN A 371 6.65 16.47 10.96
N TYR A 372 5.91 15.42 10.58
CA TYR A 372 5.90 14.88 9.22
C TYR A 372 4.80 15.55 8.37
N ASP A 373 4.94 15.52 7.05
CA ASP A 373 3.95 16.06 6.08
C ASP A 373 3.28 14.97 5.24
N GLN A 374 3.78 13.72 5.31
CA GLN A 374 3.18 12.55 4.67
C GLN A 374 2.86 11.47 5.71
N GLY A 375 1.70 10.83 5.52
CA GLY A 375 1.16 9.85 6.45
C GLY A 375 0.30 10.49 7.56
N PRO A 376 0.26 9.90 8.76
CA PRO A 376 1.00 8.71 9.17
C PRO A 376 0.32 7.40 8.71
N TRP A 377 1.07 6.30 8.72
CA TRP A 377 0.57 4.99 8.30
C TRP A 377 0.61 3.98 9.45
N ASP A 378 -0.26 2.98 9.37
CA ASP A 378 -0.16 1.80 10.23
C ASP A 378 1.04 0.95 9.79
N ASP A 379 1.43 -0.06 10.56
CA ASP A 379 2.38 -1.08 10.15
C ASP A 379 1.76 -2.47 10.29
N ILE A 380 2.21 -3.41 9.45
CA ILE A 380 1.58 -4.73 9.35
C ILE A 380 1.70 -5.55 10.64
N PHE A 381 2.75 -5.33 11.43
CA PHE A 381 2.91 -6.00 12.73
C PHE A 381 1.86 -5.47 13.71
N GLY A 382 1.76 -4.15 13.86
CA GLY A 382 0.79 -3.48 14.72
C GLY A 382 -0.66 -3.69 14.32
N ASP A 383 -0.94 -4.03 13.06
CA ASP A 383 -2.30 -4.31 12.58
C ASP A 383 -2.91 -5.58 13.20
N ASN A 384 -2.04 -6.52 13.56
CA ASN A 384 -2.43 -7.78 14.20
C ASN A 384 -2.48 -7.68 15.74
N ILE A 385 -2.31 -6.47 16.28
CA ILE A 385 -2.26 -6.21 17.72
C ILE A 385 -3.55 -5.58 18.22
N VAL A 386 -3.99 -6.01 19.40
CA VAL A 386 -5.03 -5.36 20.17
C VAL A 386 -4.51 -4.83 21.50
N LYS A 387 -5.16 -3.76 21.96
CA LYS A 387 -5.04 -3.25 23.32
C LYS A 387 -6.16 -3.88 24.13
N VAL A 388 -5.80 -4.61 25.17
CA VAL A 388 -6.74 -5.19 26.14
C VAL A 388 -7.03 -4.14 27.21
N ALA A 389 -8.29 -4.01 27.60
CA ALA A 389 -8.70 -3.16 28.71
C ALA A 389 -8.09 -3.67 30.03
N SER A 390 -7.90 -2.79 31.01
CA SER A 390 -7.28 -3.16 32.30
C SER A 390 -8.09 -4.19 33.09
N ASP A 391 -9.41 -4.28 32.87
CA ASP A 391 -10.32 -5.29 33.43
C ASP A 391 -10.27 -6.65 32.69
N ARG A 392 -9.53 -6.71 31.57
CA ARG A 392 -9.40 -7.86 30.67
C ARG A 392 -10.72 -8.37 30.07
N GLN A 393 -11.80 -7.59 30.13
CA GLN A 393 -13.10 -8.00 29.59
C GLN A 393 -13.28 -7.61 28.12
N ASN A 394 -12.56 -6.58 27.66
CA ASN A 394 -12.71 -6.04 26.31
C ASN A 394 -11.36 -5.73 25.67
N TYR A 395 -11.35 -5.59 24.34
CA TYR A 395 -10.15 -5.20 23.58
C TYR A 395 -10.51 -4.35 22.36
N THR A 396 -9.54 -3.57 21.89
CA THR A 396 -9.68 -2.71 20.69
C THR A 396 -8.43 -2.83 19.80
N PRO A 397 -8.53 -2.61 18.47
CA PRO A 397 -7.34 -2.58 17.61
C PRO A 397 -6.28 -1.58 18.10
N PHE A 398 -5.00 -1.94 17.97
CA PHE A 398 -3.89 -1.11 18.45
C PHE A 398 -3.89 0.29 17.82
N TYR A 399 -4.00 0.36 16.50
CA TYR A 399 -4.00 1.61 15.76
C TYR A 399 -5.35 2.34 15.77
N GLY A 400 -6.45 1.70 15.35
CA GLY A 400 -7.80 2.33 15.32
C GLY A 400 -7.87 3.63 14.49
N TYR A 401 -8.95 4.41 14.61
CA TYR A 401 -9.09 5.69 13.90
C TYR A 401 -8.19 6.81 14.46
N GLU A 402 -7.88 7.82 13.64
CA GLU A 402 -7.02 8.94 14.00
C GLU A 402 -7.84 10.21 14.21
N LEU A 403 -8.51 10.30 15.36
CA LEU A 403 -9.23 11.51 15.74
C LEU A 403 -8.22 12.59 16.14
N THR A 404 -8.27 13.74 15.45
CA THR A 404 -7.44 14.93 15.73
C THR A 404 -7.56 15.45 17.18
N SER A 405 -8.56 14.98 17.93
CA SER A 405 -8.76 15.17 19.37
C SER A 405 -8.40 13.93 20.20
N GLN A 406 -7.13 13.53 20.16
CA GLN A 406 -6.36 12.91 21.26
C GLN A 406 -7.07 11.93 22.25
N PRO A 407 -7.08 10.61 21.94
CA PRO A 407 -6.69 9.61 22.95
C PRO A 407 -5.81 8.44 22.43
N GLY A 408 -5.56 8.35 21.11
CA GLY A 408 -4.97 7.16 20.49
C GLY A 408 -3.55 6.81 20.96
N ASN A 409 -2.65 7.80 21.02
CA ASN A 409 -1.26 7.59 21.45
C ASN A 409 -1.17 7.21 22.93
N ALA A 410 -1.95 7.87 23.80
CA ALA A 410 -1.94 7.58 25.24
C ALA A 410 -2.43 6.16 25.54
N ALA A 411 -3.51 5.71 24.89
CA ALA A 411 -4.01 4.35 25.04
C ALA A 411 -3.00 3.29 24.53
N ARG A 412 -2.31 3.57 23.42
CA ARG A 412 -1.22 2.71 22.91
C ARG A 412 -0.03 2.69 23.87
N ALA A 413 0.39 3.85 24.37
CA ALA A 413 1.49 3.97 25.33
C ALA A 413 1.21 3.19 26.62
N ALA A 414 -0.02 3.29 27.16
CA ALA A 414 -0.44 2.53 28.33
C ALA A 414 -0.38 1.02 28.07
N ALA A 415 -0.82 0.54 26.91
CA ALA A 415 -0.72 -0.88 26.56
C ALA A 415 0.74 -1.33 26.40
N MET A 416 1.62 -0.51 25.82
CA MET A 416 3.03 -0.83 25.61
C MET A 416 3.89 -0.79 26.89
N THR A 417 3.37 -0.27 27.99
CA THR A 417 4.06 -0.15 29.29
C THR A 417 3.36 -0.92 30.40
N SER A 418 2.50 -1.87 30.03
CA SER A 418 1.57 -2.58 30.92
C SER A 418 2.11 -3.84 31.60
N GLY A 419 3.27 -4.32 31.15
CA GLY A 419 3.94 -5.49 31.70
C GLY A 419 4.74 -5.18 32.95
N ASN A 420 5.41 -6.22 33.47
CA ASN A 420 6.22 -6.09 34.67
C ASN A 420 7.44 -5.17 34.47
N THR A 421 7.99 -4.72 35.60
CA THR A 421 9.19 -3.90 35.59
C THR A 421 10.38 -4.68 35.04
N VAL A 422 11.23 -4.05 34.23
CA VAL A 422 12.43 -4.71 33.65
C VAL A 422 13.42 -5.26 34.68
N THR A 423 13.32 -4.81 35.94
CA THR A 423 14.10 -5.25 37.09
C THR A 423 13.48 -6.46 37.83
N ALA A 424 12.32 -6.95 37.39
CA ALA A 424 11.67 -8.09 38.01
C ALA A 424 12.55 -9.35 37.83
N THR A 425 12.86 -10.02 38.94
CA THR A 425 13.72 -11.22 38.97
C THR A 425 12.94 -12.52 39.16
N ASP A 426 11.64 -12.42 39.45
CA ASP A 426 10.76 -13.59 39.58
C ASP A 426 10.37 -14.11 38.18
N LEU A 427 10.81 -15.33 37.86
CA LEU A 427 10.52 -16.02 36.60
C LEU A 427 9.01 -16.16 36.36
N GLY A 428 8.19 -16.35 37.40
CA GLY A 428 6.74 -16.44 37.26
C GLY A 428 6.10 -15.11 36.88
N ALA A 429 6.69 -14.00 37.34
CA ALA A 429 6.26 -12.67 36.96
C ALA A 429 6.63 -12.35 35.50
N LEU A 430 7.80 -12.76 35.01
CA LEU A 430 8.26 -12.44 33.64
C LEU A 430 7.26 -12.82 32.53
N TYR A 431 6.50 -13.89 32.73
CA TYR A 431 5.52 -14.40 31.77
C TYR A 431 4.08 -13.94 32.01
N THR A 432 3.88 -12.93 32.87
CA THR A 432 2.54 -12.40 33.15
C THR A 432 1.96 -11.75 31.88
N PRO A 433 0.71 -12.07 31.51
CA PRO A 433 0.09 -11.48 30.33
C PRO A 433 -0.01 -9.94 30.44
N THR A 434 0.51 -9.22 29.45
CA THR A 434 0.53 -7.74 29.36
C THR A 434 -0.86 -7.16 28.99
N LEU A 435 -1.01 -5.93 28.52
CA LEU A 435 -2.24 -5.45 27.85
C LEU A 435 -2.09 -5.39 26.33
N LEU A 436 -0.94 -5.84 25.81
CA LEU A 436 -0.63 -5.89 24.39
C LEU A 436 -0.74 -7.35 23.91
N ARG A 437 -1.64 -7.61 22.97
CA ARG A 437 -1.98 -8.96 22.52
C ARG A 437 -2.00 -9.09 21.02
N TRP A 438 -1.61 -10.26 20.53
CA TRP A 438 -1.73 -10.62 19.12
C TRP A 438 -3.09 -11.29 18.88
N SER A 439 -3.92 -10.75 17.99
CA SER A 439 -5.31 -11.22 17.81
C SER A 439 -5.55 -12.02 16.54
N ASP A 440 -4.57 -12.16 15.65
CA ASP A 440 -4.78 -12.91 14.41
C ASP A 440 -5.10 -14.39 14.67
N PRO A 441 -6.14 -14.96 14.00
CA PRO A 441 -6.58 -16.33 14.23
C PRO A 441 -5.52 -17.42 14.01
N LEU A 442 -4.52 -17.23 13.14
CA LEU A 442 -3.49 -18.26 12.89
C LEU A 442 -2.62 -18.46 14.13
N ALA A 443 -2.23 -17.37 14.79
CA ALA A 443 -1.42 -17.45 16.00
C ALA A 443 -2.27 -17.84 17.23
N VAL A 444 -3.49 -17.30 17.35
CA VAL A 444 -4.41 -17.62 18.46
C VAL A 444 -4.74 -19.11 18.51
N ASN A 445 -4.97 -19.75 17.35
CA ASN A 445 -5.34 -21.16 17.28
C ASN A 445 -4.13 -22.10 17.05
N SER A 446 -2.91 -21.58 17.08
CA SER A 446 -1.71 -22.39 16.89
C SER A 446 -1.48 -23.34 18.07
N SER A 447 -0.98 -24.55 17.79
CA SER A 447 -0.52 -25.46 18.85
C SER A 447 0.70 -24.94 19.61
N ALA A 448 1.40 -23.94 19.07
CA ALA A 448 2.47 -23.25 19.76
C ALA A 448 1.95 -22.21 20.76
N ASN A 449 0.68 -21.79 20.70
CA ASN A 449 0.12 -20.83 21.64
C ASN A 449 -0.14 -21.47 23.00
N GLN A 450 0.50 -20.96 24.05
CA GLN A 450 0.30 -21.43 25.43
C GLN A 450 -0.82 -20.66 26.15
N ALA A 451 -1.33 -19.57 25.56
CA ALA A 451 -2.46 -18.83 26.11
C ALA A 451 -3.78 -19.61 25.94
N THR A 452 -4.62 -19.62 26.97
CA THR A 452 -5.87 -20.42 27.01
C THR A 452 -7.06 -19.57 27.48
N GLY A 453 -8.28 -20.09 27.28
CA GLY A 453 -9.52 -19.41 27.68
C GLY A 453 -10.26 -18.78 26.49
N ASN A 454 -11.06 -17.75 26.77
CA ASN A 454 -11.79 -16.98 25.76
C ASN A 454 -11.02 -15.68 25.44
N PRO A 455 -11.24 -15.08 24.25
CA PRO A 455 -10.73 -13.75 23.97
C PRO A 455 -11.11 -12.74 25.07
N PRO A 456 -10.18 -11.89 25.53
CA PRO A 456 -8.81 -11.72 25.04
C PRO A 456 -7.73 -12.60 25.72
N ASP A 457 -8.10 -13.46 26.67
CA ASP A 457 -7.14 -14.24 27.48
C ASP A 457 -6.38 -15.30 26.67
N ASN A 458 -6.98 -15.83 25.60
CA ASN A 458 -6.34 -16.80 24.70
C ASN A 458 -5.43 -16.16 23.64
N PHE A 459 -5.30 -14.84 23.61
CA PHE A 459 -4.42 -14.16 22.67
C PHE A 459 -2.95 -14.24 23.13
N PRO A 460 -1.99 -14.52 22.24
CA PRO A 460 -0.57 -14.45 22.58
C PRO A 460 -0.16 -13.08 23.15
N SER A 461 0.65 -13.11 24.21
CA SER A 461 1.14 -11.90 24.87
C SER A 461 2.38 -11.34 24.19
N LEU A 462 2.37 -10.03 23.95
CA LEU A 462 3.53 -9.30 23.46
C LEU A 462 4.27 -8.61 24.60
N TYR A 463 5.58 -8.46 24.42
CA TYR A 463 6.44 -7.80 25.39
C TYR A 463 6.19 -6.30 25.41
N ALA A 464 5.81 -5.82 26.59
CA ALA A 464 5.39 -4.44 26.84
C ALA A 464 5.87 -4.02 28.24
N PRO A 465 7.19 -3.95 28.49
CA PRO A 465 7.72 -3.77 29.84
C PRO A 465 7.43 -2.38 30.40
N CYS A 466 7.38 -2.27 31.74
CA CYS A 466 7.49 -0.99 32.44
C CYS A 466 8.96 -0.73 32.81
N ASP A 467 9.69 0.04 32.00
CA ASP A 467 11.07 0.40 32.29
C ASP A 467 11.16 1.67 33.14
N LEU A 468 11.29 1.48 34.46
CA LEU A 468 11.50 2.56 35.45
C LEU A 468 12.97 2.97 35.59
N THR A 469 13.91 2.32 34.90
CA THR A 469 15.33 2.70 34.95
C THR A 469 15.63 3.90 34.04
N GLN A 470 14.78 4.14 33.05
CA GLN A 470 14.92 5.24 32.10
C GLN A 470 14.22 6.51 32.57
N THR A 471 13.06 6.41 33.24
CA THR A 471 12.29 7.57 33.71
C THR A 471 11.57 7.28 35.04
N ALA A 472 11.05 8.33 35.71
CA ALA A 472 10.28 8.19 36.95
C ALA A 472 8.88 7.55 36.75
N THR A 473 8.42 7.43 35.51
CA THR A 473 7.19 6.73 35.11
C THR A 473 7.52 5.52 34.23
N CYS A 474 6.59 4.59 34.04
CA CYS A 474 6.83 3.46 33.14
C CYS A 474 7.17 3.96 31.73
N SER A 475 8.31 3.50 31.18
CA SER A 475 8.72 3.72 29.81
C SER A 475 8.82 2.40 29.05
N THR A 476 8.78 2.46 27.73
CA THR A 476 9.08 1.34 26.84
C THR A 476 10.58 1.01 26.84
N SER A 477 10.92 -0.21 26.44
CA SER A 477 12.30 -0.64 26.16
C SER A 477 12.54 -0.62 24.65
N SER A 478 13.21 0.42 24.14
CA SER A 478 13.59 0.54 22.73
C SER A 478 14.36 -0.69 22.25
N GLY A 479 13.96 -1.25 21.11
CA GLY A 479 14.53 -2.48 20.54
C GLY A 479 13.83 -3.78 20.96
N SER A 480 13.04 -3.79 22.05
CA SER A 480 12.34 -4.99 22.52
C SER A 480 10.81 -4.85 22.55
N THR A 481 10.31 -3.66 22.86
CA THR A 481 8.87 -3.37 22.84
C THR A 481 8.36 -3.44 21.41
N LEU A 482 7.18 -4.05 21.19
CA LEU A 482 6.61 -4.30 19.86
C LEU A 482 7.48 -5.16 18.93
N SER A 483 8.36 -5.99 19.47
CA SER A 483 9.17 -6.91 18.66
C SER A 483 9.31 -8.30 19.28
N HIS A 484 8.71 -8.56 20.44
CA HIS A 484 8.87 -9.82 21.16
C HIS A 484 7.55 -10.35 21.71
N THR A 485 7.50 -11.67 21.84
CA THR A 485 6.49 -12.39 22.60
C THR A 485 6.91 -12.54 24.06
N VAL A 486 5.94 -12.88 24.90
CA VAL A 486 6.15 -13.26 26.30
C VAL A 486 5.64 -14.67 26.48
N GLN A 487 6.47 -15.64 26.10
CA GLN A 487 6.15 -17.05 26.19
C GLN A 487 7.44 -17.88 26.32
N GLN A 488 7.43 -18.87 27.22
CA GLN A 488 8.59 -19.73 27.41
C GLN A 488 8.80 -20.65 26.21
N GLY A 489 10.05 -20.81 25.78
CA GLY A 489 10.42 -21.78 24.74
C GLY A 489 10.18 -21.31 23.30
N ASP A 490 9.76 -20.07 23.08
CA ASP A 490 9.64 -19.47 21.74
C ASP A 490 10.91 -18.76 21.28
N LEU A 491 11.15 -18.76 19.97
CA LEU A 491 12.30 -18.08 19.36
C LEU A 491 12.27 -16.58 19.64
N MET A 492 11.12 -15.94 19.48
CA MET A 492 10.94 -14.48 19.64
C MET A 492 10.54 -14.08 21.06
N ASN A 493 10.86 -14.90 22.06
CA ASN A 493 10.62 -14.54 23.46
C ASN A 493 11.56 -13.39 23.89
N ALA A 494 11.06 -12.44 24.67
CA ALA A 494 11.86 -11.32 25.19
C ALA A 494 12.95 -11.73 26.19
N PHE A 495 12.88 -12.96 26.71
CA PHE A 495 13.80 -13.47 27.72
C PHE A 495 14.67 -14.58 27.14
N ILE A 496 15.96 -14.56 27.48
CA ILE A 496 16.92 -15.60 27.07
C ILE A 496 16.41 -16.96 27.56
N ASN A 497 16.00 -17.80 26.63
CA ASN A 497 15.70 -19.20 26.92
C ASN A 497 17.04 -19.92 27.17
N ARG A 498 17.20 -20.55 28.35
CA ARG A 498 18.38 -21.38 28.67
C ARG A 498 18.43 -22.72 27.90
N GLY A 499 17.83 -22.76 26.71
CA GLY A 499 17.78 -23.89 25.79
C GLY A 499 17.98 -23.40 24.35
N GLN A 500 18.46 -24.30 23.47
CA GLN A 500 18.71 -24.01 22.05
C GLN A 500 17.38 -23.95 21.27
N VAL A 501 16.64 -22.85 21.44
CA VAL A 501 15.36 -22.65 20.74
C VAL A 501 15.64 -22.30 19.29
N ARG A 502 15.65 -23.32 18.42
CA ARG A 502 15.92 -23.21 16.98
C ARG A 502 14.69 -23.54 16.13
N GLN A 503 13.51 -23.34 16.71
CA GLN A 503 12.21 -23.48 16.07
C GLN A 503 11.47 -22.16 16.23
N MET A 504 10.82 -21.69 15.17
CA MET A 504 10.13 -20.39 15.18
C MET A 504 8.98 -20.33 16.19
N GLY A 505 8.37 -21.48 16.52
CA GLY A 505 7.28 -21.55 17.49
C GLY A 505 6.13 -20.63 17.09
N LEU A 506 5.67 -19.77 18.02
CA LEU A 506 4.65 -18.76 17.74
C LEU A 506 5.02 -17.75 16.65
N ALA A 507 6.31 -17.53 16.37
CA ALA A 507 6.72 -16.57 15.35
C ALA A 507 6.27 -16.99 13.93
N ALA A 508 6.18 -18.30 13.65
CA ALA A 508 5.76 -18.80 12.33
C ALA A 508 4.31 -18.40 11.97
N PRO A 509 3.28 -18.71 12.77
CA PRO A 509 1.91 -18.27 12.47
C PRO A 509 1.74 -16.75 12.55
N MET A 510 2.51 -16.05 13.39
CA MET A 510 2.49 -14.57 13.43
C MET A 510 3.07 -13.97 12.13
N LEU A 511 4.21 -14.47 11.64
CA LEU A 511 4.74 -14.09 10.32
C LEU A 511 3.76 -14.46 9.20
N ALA A 512 3.07 -15.60 9.29
CA ALA A 512 2.12 -16.03 8.27
C ALA A 512 1.00 -14.99 8.07
N ALA A 513 0.48 -14.41 9.15
CA ALA A 513 -0.51 -13.32 9.11
C ALA A 513 0.03 -12.02 8.48
N MET A 514 1.34 -11.86 8.42
CA MET A 514 2.01 -10.69 7.85
C MET A 514 2.62 -10.94 6.46
N GLY A 515 2.14 -11.96 5.74
CA GLY A 515 2.54 -12.23 4.35
C GLY A 515 3.52 -13.37 4.15
N TRP A 516 3.86 -14.14 5.20
CA TRP A 516 4.75 -15.31 5.09
C TRP A 516 4.01 -16.65 4.97
N SER A 517 2.69 -16.64 4.83
CA SER A 517 1.89 -17.87 4.70
C SER A 517 2.31 -18.66 3.45
N THR A 518 2.35 -19.98 3.59
CA THR A 518 2.51 -20.95 2.50
C THR A 518 1.20 -21.67 2.16
N SER A 519 0.13 -21.35 2.90
CA SER A 519 -1.20 -21.90 2.64
C SER A 519 -1.85 -21.19 1.45
N PRO A 520 -2.64 -21.91 0.63
CA PRO A 520 -3.38 -21.29 -0.47
C PRO A 520 -4.21 -20.08 -0.01
N ALA A 521 -4.06 -18.96 -0.72
CA ALA A 521 -4.81 -17.75 -0.45
C ALA A 521 -6.15 -17.75 -1.21
N ALA A 522 -7.15 -17.07 -0.65
CA ALA A 522 -8.35 -16.73 -1.40
C ALA A 522 -8.05 -15.60 -2.37
N ALA A 523 -8.74 -15.57 -3.52
CA ALA A 523 -8.62 -14.40 -4.39
C ALA A 523 -9.23 -13.16 -3.75
N PRO A 524 -8.62 -11.98 -3.99
CA PRO A 524 -9.16 -10.74 -3.48
C PRO A 524 -10.53 -10.46 -4.10
N VAL A 525 -11.39 -9.83 -3.30
CA VAL A 525 -12.65 -9.27 -3.76
C VAL A 525 -12.44 -7.78 -3.93
N TYR A 526 -12.55 -7.31 -5.16
CA TYR A 526 -12.38 -5.90 -5.47
C TYR A 526 -13.68 -5.12 -5.29
N ALA A 527 -13.55 -3.89 -4.82
CA ALA A 527 -14.67 -2.99 -4.65
C ALA A 527 -15.32 -2.65 -6.00
N LYS A 528 -16.65 -2.53 -6.02
CA LYS A 528 -17.42 -2.09 -7.18
C LYS A 528 -18.07 -0.74 -6.86
N PRO A 529 -17.62 0.36 -7.47
CA PRO A 529 -18.15 1.68 -7.16
C PRO A 529 -19.60 1.84 -7.62
N PHE A 530 -20.32 2.71 -6.93
CA PHE A 530 -21.65 3.16 -7.34
C PHE A 530 -21.55 4.29 -8.37
N THR A 531 -22.50 4.30 -9.30
CA THR A 531 -22.73 5.45 -10.17
C THR A 531 -23.46 6.55 -9.39
N GLY A 532 -22.99 7.79 -9.46
CA GLY A 532 -23.61 8.92 -8.76
C GLY A 532 -22.60 9.95 -8.26
N ILE A 533 -23.07 10.82 -7.36
CA ILE A 533 -22.29 11.91 -6.78
C ILE A 533 -21.51 11.39 -5.56
N TRP A 534 -20.23 11.72 -5.52
CA TRP A 534 -19.32 11.44 -4.42
C TRP A 534 -18.70 12.72 -3.89
N TYR A 535 -18.43 12.74 -2.59
CA TYR A 535 -17.86 13.91 -1.92
C TYR A 535 -16.95 13.52 -0.78
N ASP A 536 -16.11 14.45 -0.33
CA ASP A 536 -15.37 14.30 0.93
C ASP A 536 -15.94 15.27 1.97
N ARG A 537 -16.38 14.74 3.12
CA ARG A 537 -16.92 15.52 4.23
C ARG A 537 -15.97 16.60 4.73
N THR A 538 -14.65 16.41 4.57
CA THR A 538 -13.66 17.42 4.98
C THR A 538 -13.40 18.48 3.91
N HIS A 539 -14.00 18.38 2.72
CA HIS A 539 -13.84 19.29 1.59
C HIS A 539 -15.20 19.75 1.03
N SER A 540 -16.05 20.34 1.89
CA SER A 540 -17.39 20.81 1.51
C SER A 540 -17.35 21.74 0.29
N GLY A 541 -18.28 21.60 -0.66
CA GLY A 541 -18.32 22.41 -1.88
C GLY A 541 -17.45 21.88 -3.02
N HIS A 542 -16.70 20.81 -2.79
CA HIS A 542 -16.01 20.05 -3.83
C HIS A 542 -16.54 18.62 -3.88
N GLY A 543 -16.38 17.96 -5.02
CA GLY A 543 -16.73 16.56 -5.17
C GLY A 543 -16.68 16.12 -6.61
N ILE A 544 -17.13 14.90 -6.87
CA ILE A 544 -17.18 14.34 -8.21
C ILE A 544 -18.57 13.80 -8.53
N ASP A 545 -18.94 13.84 -9.80
CA ASP A 545 -19.98 12.97 -10.34
C ASP A 545 -19.29 11.83 -11.10
N PHE A 546 -19.52 10.60 -10.66
CA PHE A 546 -18.86 9.40 -11.14
C PHE A 546 -19.87 8.46 -11.77
N ARG A 547 -19.86 8.34 -13.10
CA ARG A 547 -20.88 7.61 -13.85
C ARG A 547 -20.26 6.45 -14.61
N LEU A 548 -20.78 5.25 -14.37
CA LEU A 548 -20.63 4.13 -15.29
C LEU A 548 -21.10 4.61 -16.66
N VAL A 549 -20.40 4.29 -17.74
CA VAL A 549 -20.72 4.64 -19.13
C VAL A 549 -21.06 3.40 -19.95
N ARG A 550 -20.24 2.35 -19.79
CA ARG A 550 -20.37 1.10 -20.54
C ARG A 550 -19.83 -0.06 -19.73
N HIS A 551 -20.50 -1.20 -19.83
CA HIS A 551 -19.94 -2.47 -19.35
C HIS A 551 -18.92 -3.04 -20.34
N ASP A 552 -17.75 -3.43 -19.84
CA ASP A 552 -16.70 -4.07 -20.64
C ASP A 552 -16.18 -5.31 -19.93
N ALA A 553 -16.38 -6.48 -20.54
CA ALA A 553 -15.96 -7.76 -19.97
C ALA A 553 -14.44 -7.99 -20.03
N ASN A 554 -13.72 -7.29 -20.90
CA ASN A 554 -12.29 -7.49 -21.15
C ASN A 554 -11.43 -6.49 -20.38
N TYR A 555 -11.78 -5.19 -20.42
CA TYR A 555 -10.94 -4.13 -19.86
C TYR A 555 -11.48 -3.54 -18.55
N GLY A 556 -12.61 -4.05 -18.07
CA GLY A 556 -13.34 -3.52 -16.92
C GLY A 556 -14.29 -2.40 -17.32
N ASP A 557 -15.35 -2.22 -16.53
CA ASP A 557 -16.40 -1.23 -16.81
C ASP A 557 -15.81 0.19 -17.00
N ALA A 558 -16.27 0.89 -18.03
CA ALA A 558 -15.83 2.23 -18.38
C ALA A 558 -16.65 3.30 -17.64
N TYR A 559 -15.99 4.32 -17.09
CA TYR A 559 -16.58 5.38 -16.30
C TYR A 559 -16.17 6.77 -16.79
N LEU A 560 -17.05 7.74 -16.57
CA LEU A 560 -16.81 9.17 -16.68
C LEU A 560 -16.79 9.76 -15.27
N LEU A 561 -15.78 10.58 -15.00
CA LEU A 561 -15.64 11.36 -13.78
C LEU A 561 -15.72 12.84 -14.14
N ALA A 562 -16.67 13.57 -13.57
CA ALA A 562 -16.71 15.03 -13.61
C ALA A 562 -16.32 15.57 -12.23
N PHE A 563 -15.21 16.31 -12.15
CA PHE A 563 -14.72 16.91 -10.92
C PHE A 563 -15.09 18.39 -10.89
N TYR A 564 -15.98 18.74 -9.96
CA TYR A 564 -16.40 20.12 -9.72
C TYR A 564 -15.65 20.69 -8.52
N THR A 565 -15.07 21.87 -8.70
CA THR A 565 -14.14 22.45 -7.74
C THR A 565 -13.98 23.96 -7.97
N TYR A 566 -13.05 24.58 -7.24
CA TYR A 566 -12.73 26.00 -7.39
C TYR A 566 -11.23 26.25 -7.47
N ASP A 567 -10.86 27.32 -8.17
CA ASP A 567 -9.49 27.81 -8.25
C ASP A 567 -9.07 28.63 -7.00
N ALA A 568 -7.84 29.16 -7.02
CA ALA A 568 -7.29 30.00 -5.96
C ALA A 568 -8.11 31.28 -5.66
N THR A 569 -8.93 31.74 -6.60
CA THR A 569 -9.79 32.92 -6.45
C THR A 569 -11.21 32.57 -5.97
N GLY A 570 -11.51 31.28 -5.78
CA GLY A 570 -12.86 30.80 -5.48
C GLY A 570 -13.77 30.73 -6.70
N SER A 571 -13.20 30.82 -7.92
CA SER A 571 -13.94 30.67 -9.17
C SER A 571 -14.12 29.20 -9.53
N VAL A 572 -15.29 28.84 -10.05
CA VAL A 572 -15.61 27.46 -10.44
C VAL A 572 -14.64 26.95 -11.50
N GLU A 573 -14.23 25.69 -11.34
CA GLU A 573 -13.55 24.90 -12.36
C GLU A 573 -14.25 23.55 -12.51
N ILE A 574 -14.31 23.05 -13.74
CA ILE A 574 -14.86 21.75 -14.07
C ILE A 574 -13.80 20.98 -14.85
N PHE A 575 -13.50 19.79 -14.35
CA PHE A 575 -12.61 18.85 -15.00
C PHE A 575 -13.36 17.58 -15.34
N GLN A 576 -12.91 16.88 -16.38
CA GLN A 576 -13.42 15.55 -16.71
C GLN A 576 -12.28 14.56 -16.86
N ALA A 577 -12.55 13.31 -16.53
CA ALA A 577 -11.70 12.16 -16.77
C ALA A 577 -12.54 10.99 -17.27
N GLN A 578 -11.97 10.14 -18.11
CA GLN A 578 -12.58 8.90 -18.60
C GLN A 578 -11.63 7.75 -18.34
N GLY A 579 -12.13 6.55 -18.10
CA GLY A 579 -11.27 5.41 -17.75
C GLY A 579 -12.05 4.14 -17.45
N ASN A 580 -11.34 3.12 -17.02
CA ASN A 580 -11.92 1.82 -16.66
C ASN A 580 -11.75 1.54 -15.17
N ILE A 581 -12.69 0.79 -14.58
CA ILE A 581 -12.49 0.15 -13.28
C ILE A 581 -11.74 -1.15 -13.47
N VAL A 582 -10.51 -1.20 -12.98
CA VAL A 582 -9.64 -2.36 -13.00
C VAL A 582 -9.35 -2.75 -11.58
N ASP A 583 -9.75 -3.96 -11.17
CA ASP A 583 -9.49 -4.49 -9.83
C ASP A 583 -9.89 -3.50 -8.71
N GLY A 584 -11.02 -2.80 -8.89
CA GLY A 584 -11.55 -1.83 -7.91
C GLY A 584 -10.90 -0.44 -7.94
N VAL A 585 -10.07 -0.15 -8.94
CA VAL A 585 -9.41 1.14 -9.15
C VAL A 585 -9.88 1.78 -10.45
N PHE A 586 -10.29 3.06 -10.40
CA PHE A 586 -10.52 3.87 -11.59
C PHE A 586 -9.19 4.31 -12.18
N VAL A 587 -8.83 3.71 -13.32
CA VAL A 587 -7.62 3.99 -14.08
C VAL A 587 -8.02 4.86 -15.28
N PRO A 588 -7.69 6.16 -15.28
CA PRO A 588 -8.09 7.03 -16.38
C PRO A 588 -7.20 6.84 -17.61
N ILE A 589 -7.78 7.10 -18.78
CA ILE A 589 -7.04 7.21 -20.04
C ILE A 589 -6.60 8.66 -20.26
N ILE A 590 -5.60 8.84 -21.13
CA ILE A 590 -5.18 10.17 -21.56
C ILE A 590 -6.23 10.74 -22.53
N ILE A 591 -6.86 11.85 -22.13
CA ILE A 591 -7.84 12.57 -22.95
C ILE A 591 -7.43 14.02 -23.26
N GLY A 592 -6.43 14.54 -22.53
CA GLY A 592 -5.93 15.91 -22.68
C GLY A 592 -4.83 16.04 -23.74
N PRO A 593 -4.65 17.25 -24.33
CA PRO A 593 -3.62 17.51 -25.34
C PRO A 593 -2.18 17.53 -24.78
N ASP A 594 -2.01 17.56 -23.46
CA ASP A 594 -0.77 17.63 -22.68
C ASP A 594 -0.54 16.35 -21.86
N ASP A 595 -1.01 15.21 -22.37
CA ASP A 595 -1.02 13.90 -21.69
C ASP A 595 -1.77 13.88 -20.35
N SER A 596 -2.67 14.86 -20.12
CA SER A 596 -3.54 14.90 -18.95
C SER A 596 -4.60 13.80 -18.99
N THR A 597 -4.81 13.18 -17.83
CA THR A 597 -5.91 12.23 -17.60
C THR A 597 -7.12 12.90 -16.94
N LEU A 598 -6.92 14.08 -16.35
CA LEU A 598 -7.95 14.97 -15.82
C LEU A 598 -7.89 16.30 -16.58
N THR A 599 -8.82 16.53 -17.49
CA THR A 599 -8.79 17.69 -18.40
C THR A 599 -9.77 18.77 -17.98
N ARG A 600 -9.30 20.02 -17.92
CA ARG A 600 -10.17 21.18 -17.69
C ARG A 600 -10.92 21.57 -18.95
N PHE A 601 -12.17 21.95 -18.81
CA PHE A 601 -12.98 22.42 -19.92
C PHE A 601 -13.47 23.86 -19.72
N GLN A 602 -13.55 24.62 -20.81
CA GLN A 602 -14.10 25.98 -20.82
C GLN A 602 -15.09 26.13 -21.98
N TYR A 603 -16.16 26.89 -21.73
CA TYR A 603 -17.14 27.23 -22.76
C TYR A 603 -16.70 28.47 -23.53
N ASP A 604 -16.71 28.37 -24.86
CA ASP A 604 -16.51 29.48 -25.78
C ASP A 604 -17.89 30.09 -26.12
N PRO A 605 -18.22 31.29 -25.60
CA PRO A 605 -19.54 31.89 -25.79
C PRO A 605 -19.77 32.38 -27.22
N VAL A 606 -18.71 32.58 -28.02
CA VAL A 606 -18.81 33.01 -29.41
C VAL A 606 -19.07 31.80 -30.31
N ALA A 607 -18.26 30.76 -30.15
CA ALA A 607 -18.40 29.52 -30.93
C ALA A 607 -19.52 28.62 -30.42
N LYS A 608 -20.02 28.86 -29.20
CA LYS A 608 -21.02 28.02 -28.50
C LYS A 608 -20.59 26.57 -28.37
N THR A 609 -19.31 26.38 -28.02
CA THR A 609 -18.67 25.05 -27.90
C THR A 609 -17.90 24.95 -26.59
N ILE A 610 -17.76 23.74 -26.07
CA ILE A 610 -16.83 23.46 -24.98
C ILE A 610 -15.48 23.05 -25.58
N LYS A 611 -14.39 23.62 -25.06
CA LYS A 611 -13.02 23.30 -25.48
C LYS A 611 -12.17 22.86 -24.29
N PRO A 612 -11.28 21.87 -24.46
CA PRO A 612 -10.30 21.55 -23.44
C PRO A 612 -9.31 22.72 -23.29
N VAL A 613 -8.93 23.02 -22.05
CA VAL A 613 -7.88 23.99 -21.75
C VAL A 613 -6.56 23.23 -21.76
N ALA A 614 -5.62 23.67 -22.61
CA ALA A 614 -4.30 23.06 -22.69
C ALA A 614 -3.43 23.45 -21.48
N ASN A 615 -2.38 22.65 -21.22
CA ASN A 615 -1.35 22.91 -20.22
C ASN A 615 -1.88 22.99 -18.78
N THR A 616 -2.77 22.05 -18.44
CA THR A 616 -3.29 21.89 -17.07
C THR A 616 -2.57 20.78 -16.32
N GLY A 617 -1.92 19.84 -17.04
CA GLY A 617 -1.15 18.75 -16.45
C GLY A 617 -1.94 17.91 -15.44
N GLY A 618 -3.25 17.81 -15.63
CA GLY A 618 -4.18 17.27 -14.65
C GLY A 618 -4.18 15.75 -14.61
N ARG A 619 -4.21 15.22 -13.39
CA ARG A 619 -4.19 13.78 -13.10
C ARG A 619 -5.25 13.43 -12.07
N VAL A 620 -5.83 12.25 -12.19
CA VAL A 620 -6.73 11.69 -11.17
C VAL A 620 -6.63 10.17 -11.12
N VAL A 621 -6.76 9.58 -9.96
CA VAL A 621 -7.05 8.15 -9.78
C VAL A 621 -8.01 8.03 -8.61
N VAL A 622 -8.95 7.08 -8.68
CA VAL A 622 -9.81 6.76 -7.53
C VAL A 622 -9.65 5.30 -7.18
N ASP A 623 -9.15 5.00 -5.99
CA ASP A 623 -9.02 3.63 -5.49
C ASP A 623 -10.11 3.33 -4.46
N PHE A 624 -10.99 2.39 -4.76
CA PHE A 624 -12.09 1.98 -3.89
C PHE A 624 -11.70 0.83 -2.95
N ASN A 625 -10.51 0.25 -3.12
CA ASN A 625 -10.04 -0.85 -2.29
C ASN A 625 -9.41 -0.32 -1.01
N GLN A 626 -9.92 -0.81 0.13
CA GLN A 626 -9.34 -0.54 1.44
C GLN A 626 -9.16 0.96 1.74
N ALA A 627 -9.98 1.82 1.15
CA ALA A 627 -9.88 3.27 1.29
C ALA A 627 -9.94 3.71 2.76
N ALA A 628 -10.68 2.99 3.61
CA ALA A 628 -10.75 3.17 5.05
C ALA A 628 -9.39 3.10 5.78
N ASN A 629 -8.37 2.50 5.16
CA ASN A 629 -7.00 2.44 5.70
C ASN A 629 -6.15 3.66 5.30
N SER A 630 -6.62 4.54 4.44
CA SER A 630 -5.83 5.71 4.03
C SER A 630 -5.79 6.78 5.14
N PRO A 631 -4.70 7.56 5.25
CA PRO A 631 -4.69 8.75 6.11
C PRO A 631 -5.84 9.71 5.80
N ALA A 632 -6.19 9.88 4.52
CA ALA A 632 -7.29 10.72 4.07
C ALA A 632 -8.66 10.24 4.63
N CYS A 633 -8.87 8.93 4.74
CA CYS A 633 -10.13 8.36 5.23
C CYS A 633 -10.18 8.07 6.73
N ARG A 634 -9.04 7.93 7.42
CA ARG A 634 -8.97 7.64 8.87
C ARG A 634 -9.06 8.88 9.76
N ASN A 635 -9.02 10.08 9.18
CA ASN A 635 -9.03 11.35 9.90
C ASN A 635 -10.37 11.66 10.62
N ILE A 636 -11.47 11.03 10.21
CA ILE A 636 -12.79 11.07 10.84
C ILE A 636 -13.46 9.69 10.72
N ASP A 637 -14.43 9.40 11.60
CA ASP A 637 -15.21 8.17 11.51
C ASP A 637 -16.15 8.21 10.29
N ARG A 638 -15.93 7.26 9.37
CA ARG A 638 -16.74 7.02 8.17
C ARG A 638 -17.31 5.60 8.14
N SER A 639 -17.42 4.93 9.29
CA SER A 639 -17.91 3.54 9.39
C SER A 639 -19.34 3.35 8.85
N ALA A 640 -20.14 4.41 8.80
CA ALA A 640 -21.48 4.39 8.21
C ALA A 640 -21.50 4.53 6.67
N ALA A 641 -20.36 4.87 6.04
CA ALA A 641 -20.29 4.96 4.59
C ALA A 641 -20.33 3.53 3.98
N PRO A 642 -21.20 3.30 2.97
CA PRO A 642 -21.39 1.98 2.37
C PRO A 642 -20.17 1.54 1.53
N LEU A 643 -19.42 2.50 1.01
CA LEU A 643 -18.16 2.32 0.31
C LEU A 643 -17.38 3.63 0.42
N LEU A 644 -16.05 3.52 0.47
CA LEU A 644 -15.13 4.65 0.44
C LEU A 644 -14.23 4.54 -0.78
N GLY A 645 -13.76 5.68 -1.29
CA GLY A 645 -12.72 5.76 -2.31
C GLY A 645 -11.67 6.78 -1.92
N VAL A 646 -10.40 6.52 -2.25
CA VAL A 646 -9.35 7.53 -2.16
C VAL A 646 -9.14 8.13 -3.53
N MET A 647 -9.51 9.40 -3.69
CA MET A 647 -9.24 10.15 -4.90
C MET A 647 -7.91 10.90 -4.75
N SER A 648 -6.93 10.49 -5.53
CA SER A 648 -5.65 11.17 -5.65
C SER A 648 -5.65 11.99 -6.93
N TRP A 649 -5.37 13.28 -6.80
CA TRP A 649 -5.34 14.19 -7.95
C TRP A 649 -4.13 15.12 -7.86
N SER A 650 -3.69 15.60 -9.02
CA SER A 650 -2.63 16.61 -9.11
C SER A 650 -2.76 17.47 -10.35
N PHE A 651 -2.14 18.63 -10.31
CA PHE A 651 -1.93 19.52 -11.46
C PHE A 651 -0.45 19.87 -11.58
N ALA A 652 0.01 19.96 -12.83
CA ALA A 652 1.40 20.29 -13.15
C ALA A 652 1.46 21.53 -14.05
N ASP A 653 2.54 22.31 -13.91
CA ASP A 653 2.83 23.36 -14.87
C ASP A 653 3.38 22.81 -16.20
N THR A 654 3.65 23.69 -17.17
CA THR A 654 4.19 23.33 -18.49
C THR A 654 5.56 22.66 -18.45
N THR A 655 6.26 22.69 -17.31
CA THR A 655 7.55 22.01 -17.10
C THR A 655 7.40 20.62 -16.49
N GLY A 656 6.16 20.21 -16.19
CA GLY A 656 5.85 18.95 -15.51
C GLY A 656 6.01 19.02 -13.99
N LYS A 657 6.28 20.21 -13.44
CA LYS A 657 6.38 20.38 -11.98
C LYS A 657 4.99 20.41 -11.38
N ILE A 658 4.74 19.52 -10.42
CA ILE A 658 3.47 19.51 -9.65
C ILE A 658 3.32 20.81 -8.87
N THR A 659 2.21 21.51 -9.09
CA THR A 659 1.85 22.78 -8.45
C THR A 659 0.78 22.59 -7.37
N GLU A 660 -0.11 21.62 -7.56
CA GLU A 660 -1.15 21.23 -6.60
C GLU A 660 -1.30 19.71 -6.60
N GLN A 661 -1.52 19.11 -5.43
CA GLN A 661 -1.87 17.69 -5.28
C GLN A 661 -2.54 17.44 -3.93
N SER A 662 -3.41 16.44 -3.87
CA SER A 662 -4.01 15.98 -2.61
C SER A 662 -4.65 14.60 -2.75
N ASP A 663 -4.91 13.97 -1.60
CA ASP A 663 -5.70 12.75 -1.47
C ASP A 663 -6.98 13.06 -0.69
N TRP A 664 -8.13 12.79 -1.30
CA TRP A 664 -9.44 13.03 -0.70
C TRP A 664 -10.16 11.72 -0.43
N CYS A 665 -10.86 11.66 0.71
CA CYS A 665 -11.66 10.48 1.04
C CYS A 665 -13.09 10.67 0.55
N LEU A 666 -13.40 10.03 -0.56
CA LEU A 666 -14.71 10.07 -1.17
C LEU A 666 -15.66 9.08 -0.50
N GLU A 667 -16.88 9.55 -0.28
CA GLU A 667 -18.05 8.76 0.07
C GLU A 667 -19.21 9.09 -0.88
N PRO A 668 -20.06 8.10 -1.20
CA PRO A 668 -21.19 8.34 -2.07
C PRO A 668 -22.25 9.13 -1.31
N LEU A 669 -22.87 10.10 -1.99
CA LEU A 669 -23.97 10.87 -1.40
C LEU A 669 -25.18 9.97 -1.10
N THR A 670 -25.39 8.93 -1.93
CA THR A 670 -26.39 7.87 -1.76
C THR A 670 -25.93 6.55 -2.36
N THR A 671 -26.60 5.46 -1.98
CA THR A 671 -26.46 4.14 -2.61
C THR A 671 -27.52 3.89 -3.68
N LEU A 672 -27.25 2.98 -4.61
CA LEU A 672 -28.24 2.50 -5.59
C LEU A 672 -29.54 1.98 -4.94
N ALA A 673 -29.46 1.37 -3.76
CA ALA A 673 -30.64 0.88 -3.02
C ALA A 673 -31.55 2.01 -2.51
N GLN A 674 -31.06 3.25 -2.50
CA GLN A 674 -31.81 4.44 -2.11
C GLN A 674 -32.42 5.16 -3.30
N ASN A 675 -32.22 4.69 -4.54
CA ASN A 675 -32.77 5.36 -5.71
C ASN A 675 -34.30 5.24 -5.77
N ALA A 676 -34.97 6.24 -6.33
CA ALA A 676 -36.41 6.20 -6.56
C ALA A 676 -36.80 5.17 -7.64
N SER A 677 -38.10 4.90 -7.74
CA SER A 677 -38.65 4.02 -8.78
C SER A 677 -39.85 4.70 -9.43
N PRO A 678 -39.76 5.09 -10.72
CA PRO A 678 -38.60 4.98 -11.61
C PRO A 678 -37.40 5.82 -11.17
N ASP A 679 -36.18 5.38 -11.49
CA ASP A 679 -34.93 6.13 -11.18
C ASP A 679 -34.63 7.12 -12.30
N HIS A 680 -34.67 8.42 -12.00
CA HIS A 680 -34.31 9.50 -12.92
C HIS A 680 -32.86 10.00 -12.75
N GLY A 681 -32.04 9.30 -11.97
CA GLY A 681 -30.66 9.65 -11.72
C GLY A 681 -29.78 9.53 -12.98
N GLY A 682 -28.95 10.54 -13.23
CA GLY A 682 -28.04 10.54 -14.38
C GLY A 682 -27.29 11.84 -14.55
N LEU A 683 -26.26 11.82 -15.39
CA LEU A 683 -25.56 13.04 -15.82
C LEU A 683 -25.98 13.35 -17.25
N TYR A 684 -26.72 14.45 -17.43
CA TYR A 684 -27.35 14.82 -18.70
C TYR A 684 -26.76 16.11 -19.27
N TYR A 685 -26.76 16.23 -20.59
CA TYR A 685 -26.36 17.44 -21.31
C TYR A 685 -27.22 17.62 -22.57
N GLY A 686 -27.17 18.80 -23.18
CA GLY A 686 -28.00 19.17 -24.34
C GLY A 686 -27.65 18.46 -25.67
N GLY A 687 -26.62 17.62 -25.72
CA GLY A 687 -26.11 17.03 -26.95
C GLY A 687 -25.07 17.91 -27.67
N SER A 688 -24.50 17.40 -28.77
CA SER A 688 -23.42 18.09 -29.51
C SER A 688 -23.84 19.41 -30.17
N GLY A 689 -25.15 19.60 -30.42
CA GLY A 689 -25.71 20.84 -30.95
C GLY A 689 -26.10 21.88 -29.90
N ASP A 690 -26.05 21.53 -28.60
CA ASP A 690 -26.48 22.37 -27.49
C ASP A 690 -25.54 22.16 -26.29
N THR A 691 -24.28 22.58 -26.49
CA THR A 691 -23.20 22.43 -25.51
C THR A 691 -23.14 23.62 -24.55
N GLY A 692 -22.39 23.45 -23.45
CA GLY A 692 -22.11 24.51 -22.48
C GLY A 692 -22.86 24.37 -21.16
N TRP A 693 -23.86 23.49 -21.08
CA TRP A 693 -24.60 23.21 -19.86
C TRP A 693 -24.79 21.70 -19.64
N GLY A 694 -25.07 21.31 -18.40
CA GLY A 694 -25.42 19.94 -18.03
C GLY A 694 -26.06 19.87 -16.65
N ILE A 695 -26.75 18.78 -16.34
CA ILE A 695 -27.31 18.52 -15.01
C ILE A 695 -26.87 17.14 -14.53
N SER A 696 -26.38 17.04 -13.30
CA SER A 696 -26.38 15.78 -12.57
C SER A 696 -27.66 15.69 -11.76
N VAL A 697 -28.39 14.60 -11.92
CA VAL A 697 -29.60 14.32 -11.17
C VAL A 697 -29.32 13.12 -10.28
N LEU A 698 -29.75 13.24 -9.03
CA LEU A 698 -29.85 12.16 -8.09
C LEU A 698 -31.28 12.13 -7.54
N ASP A 699 -31.92 10.98 -7.73
CA ASP A 699 -33.31 10.76 -7.39
C ASP A 699 -33.41 9.70 -6.29
N ILE A 700 -33.92 10.09 -5.11
CA ILE A 700 -33.74 9.34 -3.86
C ILE A 700 -35.11 9.02 -3.24
N ASN A 701 -35.34 7.75 -2.98
CA ASN A 701 -36.48 7.29 -2.20
C ASN A 701 -36.25 7.51 -0.69
N ARG A 702 -37.04 8.39 -0.06
CA ARG A 702 -37.03 8.60 1.41
C ARG A 702 -38.24 7.97 2.11
N GLY A 703 -38.88 6.98 1.48
CA GLY A 703 -40.01 6.25 2.04
C GLY A 703 -41.19 7.18 2.34
N ALA A 704 -41.66 7.17 3.59
CA ALA A 704 -42.80 8.00 4.02
C ALA A 704 -42.57 9.51 3.89
N ALA A 705 -41.31 9.97 3.81
CA ALA A 705 -40.97 11.38 3.61
C ALA A 705 -41.02 11.83 2.13
N GLY A 706 -41.40 10.93 1.21
CA GLY A 706 -41.51 11.18 -0.22
C GLY A 706 -40.16 11.17 -0.96
N GLU A 707 -40.22 11.25 -2.29
CA GLU A 707 -39.05 11.32 -3.16
C GLU A 707 -38.24 12.59 -2.90
N GLN A 708 -36.91 12.49 -2.88
CA GLN A 708 -36.01 13.64 -2.82
C GLN A 708 -35.26 13.74 -4.14
N LEU A 709 -35.35 14.90 -4.78
CA LEU A 709 -34.58 15.21 -5.99
C LEU A 709 -33.44 16.16 -5.65
N TRP A 710 -32.21 15.75 -5.98
CA TRP A 710 -31.01 16.58 -5.93
C TRP A 710 -30.48 16.82 -7.35
N ILE A 711 -30.17 18.07 -7.68
CA ILE A 711 -29.68 18.49 -8.99
C ILE A 711 -28.41 19.30 -8.82
N ASP A 712 -27.31 18.88 -9.45
CA ASP A 712 -26.15 19.75 -9.69
C ASP A 712 -26.23 20.28 -11.12
N PHE A 713 -26.53 21.57 -11.27
CA PHE A 713 -26.68 22.23 -12.55
C PHE A 713 -25.41 23.01 -12.93
N TYR A 714 -24.83 22.67 -14.07
CA TYR A 714 -23.64 23.29 -14.65
C TYR A 714 -24.02 24.15 -15.86
N TYR A 715 -23.52 25.39 -15.90
CA TYR A 715 -23.78 26.31 -17.00
C TYR A 715 -22.71 27.41 -17.09
N PRO A 716 -22.58 28.13 -18.22
CA PRO A 716 -21.64 29.22 -18.34
C PRO A 716 -22.31 30.57 -18.00
N ASP A 717 -21.54 31.52 -17.48
CA ASP A 717 -21.96 32.91 -17.41
C ASP A 717 -21.91 33.60 -18.79
N ALA A 718 -22.27 34.89 -18.84
CA ALA A 718 -22.26 35.67 -20.07
C ALA A 718 -20.87 35.77 -20.74
N ASN A 719 -19.78 35.52 -20.01
CA ASN A 719 -18.40 35.53 -20.49
C ASN A 719 -17.86 34.10 -20.78
N GLY A 720 -18.69 33.07 -20.63
CA GLY A 720 -18.28 31.67 -20.80
C GLY A 720 -17.56 31.06 -19.59
N LYS A 721 -17.54 31.76 -18.44
CA LYS A 721 -16.98 31.21 -17.21
C LYS A 721 -17.93 30.14 -16.66
N PRO A 722 -17.43 28.95 -16.30
CA PRO A 722 -18.29 27.92 -15.73
C PRO A 722 -18.87 28.39 -14.39
N ILE A 723 -20.10 27.97 -14.15
CA ILE A 723 -20.85 28.14 -12.92
C ILE A 723 -21.49 26.78 -12.60
N TRP A 724 -21.61 26.46 -11.31
CA TRP A 724 -22.44 25.36 -10.85
C TRP A 724 -23.39 25.83 -9.76
N ALA A 725 -24.59 25.25 -9.70
CA ALA A 725 -25.60 25.51 -8.68
C ALA A 725 -26.27 24.20 -8.28
N VAL A 726 -26.76 24.13 -7.05
CA VAL A 726 -27.51 22.98 -6.53
C VAL A 726 -28.99 23.31 -6.42
N ALA A 727 -29.84 22.37 -6.77
CA ALA A 727 -31.26 22.37 -6.40
C ALA A 727 -31.56 21.12 -5.57
N ASN A 728 -32.35 21.25 -4.51
CA ASN A 728 -32.77 20.12 -3.69
C ASN A 728 -34.24 20.31 -3.27
N ALA A 729 -35.06 19.29 -3.44
CA ALA A 729 -36.46 19.28 -3.02
C ALA A 729 -36.85 17.94 -2.40
N GLN A 730 -37.55 17.98 -1.27
CA GLN A 730 -38.17 16.82 -0.62
C GLN A 730 -39.45 17.25 0.14
N PRO A 731 -40.61 16.62 -0.11
CA PRO A 731 -40.87 15.74 -1.24
C PRO A 731 -40.77 16.52 -2.55
N TYR A 732 -40.19 15.92 -3.58
CA TYR A 732 -40.20 16.44 -4.93
C TYR A 732 -41.52 16.08 -5.64
N VAL A 733 -42.05 17.02 -6.42
CA VAL A 733 -43.18 16.79 -7.32
C VAL A 733 -42.72 17.11 -8.74
N ASN A 734 -42.96 16.19 -9.68
CA ASN A 734 -42.57 16.39 -11.07
C ASN A 734 -43.10 17.72 -11.65
N GLY A 735 -42.21 18.53 -12.22
CA GLY A 735 -42.54 19.89 -12.70
C GLY A 735 -42.57 20.98 -11.62
N GLN A 736 -42.16 20.68 -10.38
CA GLN A 736 -41.98 21.68 -9.34
C GLN A 736 -40.81 22.62 -9.64
N THR A 737 -41.00 23.90 -9.38
CA THR A 737 -39.92 24.89 -9.37
C THR A 737 -39.16 24.83 -8.05
N ILE A 738 -37.85 24.62 -8.13
CA ILE A 738 -36.93 24.45 -7.01
C ILE A 738 -35.95 25.64 -7.00
N PRO A 739 -35.61 26.22 -5.83
CA PRO A 739 -34.55 27.21 -5.73
C PRO A 739 -33.20 26.66 -6.23
N LEU A 740 -32.48 27.46 -7.03
CA LEU A 740 -31.07 27.20 -7.35
C LEU A 740 -30.18 27.94 -6.36
N ILE A 741 -29.31 27.20 -5.69
CA ILE A 741 -28.44 27.65 -4.62
C ILE A 741 -26.97 27.55 -5.06
N GLN A 742 -26.17 28.56 -4.74
CA GLN A 742 -24.72 28.58 -4.96
C GLN A 742 -23.97 28.95 -3.70
N ASN A 743 -22.71 28.55 -3.64
CA ASN A 743 -21.79 29.13 -2.66
C ASN A 743 -21.40 30.53 -3.14
N ALA A 744 -21.62 31.55 -2.29
CA ALA A 744 -21.33 32.95 -2.60
C ALA A 744 -19.84 33.18 -2.94
N ALA A 745 -18.95 32.36 -2.38
CA ALA A 745 -17.55 32.23 -2.77
C ALA A 745 -17.08 30.79 -2.49
N GLY A 746 -16.45 30.16 -3.48
CA GLY A 746 -15.73 28.89 -3.26
C GLY A 746 -14.37 29.13 -2.60
N TYR A 747 -13.67 28.04 -2.28
CA TYR A 747 -12.28 28.07 -1.81
C TYR A 747 -11.45 27.07 -2.61
N CYS A 748 -10.14 27.31 -2.70
CA CYS A 748 -9.27 26.47 -3.51
C CYS A 748 -9.12 25.05 -2.94
N ARG A 749 -8.81 24.08 -3.80
CA ARG A 749 -8.69 22.65 -3.44
C ARG A 749 -7.74 22.33 -2.29
N THR A 750 -6.65 23.09 -2.16
CA THR A 750 -5.62 22.90 -1.12
C THR A 750 -5.77 23.89 0.05
N CYS A 751 -6.76 24.78 -0.04
CA CYS A 751 -7.04 25.78 0.99
C CYS A 751 -7.75 25.13 2.18
N LYS A 752 -7.62 25.75 3.35
CA LYS A 752 -8.40 25.34 4.52
C LYS A 752 -9.91 25.46 4.21
N PRO A 753 -10.71 24.43 4.48
CA PRO A 753 -12.15 24.49 4.29
C PRO A 753 -12.78 25.67 5.02
N VAL A 754 -13.65 26.40 4.32
CA VAL A 754 -14.44 27.51 4.87
C VAL A 754 -15.92 27.13 4.91
N ALA A 755 -16.65 27.70 5.88
CA ALA A 755 -18.09 27.54 5.94
C ALA A 755 -18.72 28.09 4.65
N GLN A 756 -19.53 27.26 3.99
CA GLN A 756 -20.16 27.62 2.73
C GLN A 756 -21.31 28.59 2.99
N ASN A 757 -21.22 29.82 2.45
CA ASN A 757 -22.31 30.78 2.47
C ASN A 757 -23.21 30.56 1.25
N GLN A 758 -24.32 29.87 1.44
CA GLN A 758 -25.24 29.52 0.38
C GLN A 758 -26.22 30.66 0.06
N VAL A 759 -26.29 31.06 -1.21
CA VAL A 759 -27.17 32.11 -1.71
C VAL A 759 -28.07 31.57 -2.82
N GLN A 760 -29.34 31.98 -2.82
CA GLN A 760 -30.22 31.67 -3.93
C GLN A 760 -29.87 32.56 -5.13
N VAL A 761 -29.57 31.93 -6.26
CA VAL A 761 -29.17 32.60 -7.50
C VAL A 761 -30.21 32.48 -8.60
N GLY A 762 -31.27 31.72 -8.35
CA GLY A 762 -32.24 31.40 -9.38
C GLY A 762 -33.26 30.35 -8.96
N THR A 763 -33.86 29.75 -9.98
CA THR A 763 -34.80 28.63 -9.88
C THR A 763 -34.60 27.68 -11.04
N ILE A 764 -34.87 26.40 -10.81
CA ILE A 764 -34.94 25.38 -11.86
C ILE A 764 -36.26 24.62 -11.73
N THR A 765 -36.87 24.33 -12.86
CA THR A 765 -38.02 23.44 -12.97
C THR A 765 -37.59 22.29 -13.86
N LEU A 766 -37.64 21.08 -13.29
CA LEU A 766 -37.41 19.85 -14.03
C LEU A 766 -38.76 19.13 -14.16
N ASN A 767 -39.13 18.76 -15.38
CA ASN A 767 -40.31 17.97 -15.66
C ASN A 767 -39.91 16.75 -16.51
N PHE A 768 -39.92 15.57 -15.92
CA PHE A 768 -39.71 14.31 -16.62
C PHE A 768 -40.95 13.98 -17.44
N GLY A 769 -40.82 14.03 -18.77
CA GLY A 769 -41.93 13.78 -19.70
C GLY A 769 -42.03 12.31 -20.07
N THR A 770 -40.92 11.73 -20.54
CA THR A 770 -40.75 10.28 -20.79
C THR A 770 -39.48 9.80 -20.05
N PRO A 771 -39.19 8.49 -19.98
CA PRO A 771 -37.94 8.00 -19.37
C PRO A 771 -36.66 8.59 -20.01
N THR A 772 -36.75 9.11 -21.23
CA THR A 772 -35.62 9.60 -22.02
C THR A 772 -35.70 11.08 -22.37
N THR A 773 -36.71 11.80 -21.85
CA THR A 773 -36.86 13.23 -22.16
C THR A 773 -37.30 14.03 -20.95
N ALA A 774 -36.78 15.25 -20.82
CA ALA A 774 -37.22 16.20 -19.81
C ALA A 774 -37.52 17.55 -20.44
N THR A 775 -38.35 18.33 -19.75
CA THR A 775 -38.41 19.78 -19.94
C THR A 775 -37.69 20.44 -18.78
N ILE A 776 -36.68 21.25 -19.11
CA ILE A 776 -35.83 21.96 -18.15
C ILE A 776 -36.04 23.44 -18.35
N VAL A 777 -36.42 24.14 -17.29
CA VAL A 777 -36.52 25.60 -17.27
C VAL A 777 -35.67 26.10 -16.11
N ALA A 778 -34.54 26.74 -16.38
CA ALA A 778 -33.78 27.42 -15.34
C ALA A 778 -33.70 28.91 -15.59
N ASN A 779 -33.92 29.68 -14.53
CA ASN A 779 -33.75 31.11 -14.47
C ASN A 779 -32.68 31.40 -13.42
N TYR A 780 -31.64 32.14 -13.76
CA TYR A 780 -30.55 32.46 -12.84
C TYR A 780 -30.03 33.88 -13.08
N THR A 781 -29.26 34.39 -12.13
CA THR A 781 -28.63 35.71 -12.25
C THR A 781 -27.78 35.77 -13.53
N GLY A 782 -28.20 36.61 -14.49
CA GLY A 782 -27.50 36.80 -15.76
C GLY A 782 -27.99 35.95 -16.93
N GLY A 783 -29.01 35.10 -16.77
CA GLY A 783 -29.54 34.31 -17.90
C GLY A 783 -30.75 33.43 -17.58
N SER A 784 -31.34 32.87 -18.63
CA SER A 784 -32.37 31.84 -18.53
C SER A 784 -32.20 30.87 -19.68
N PHE A 785 -32.45 29.59 -19.45
CA PHE A 785 -32.57 28.62 -20.53
C PHE A 785 -33.82 27.76 -20.35
N MET A 786 -34.49 27.51 -21.47
CA MET A 786 -35.61 26.59 -21.57
C MET A 786 -35.28 25.55 -22.62
N ARG A 787 -35.46 24.28 -22.28
CA ARG A 787 -35.36 23.16 -23.20
C ARG A 787 -36.58 22.29 -22.99
N THR A 788 -37.37 22.12 -24.04
CA THR A 788 -38.61 21.33 -24.00
C THR A 788 -38.35 20.00 -24.68
N ASN A 789 -38.71 18.90 -24.01
CA ASN A 789 -38.46 17.54 -24.49
C ASN A 789 -37.00 17.29 -24.90
N VAL A 790 -36.04 17.83 -24.14
CA VAL A 790 -34.63 17.56 -24.40
C VAL A 790 -34.35 16.07 -24.19
N PRO A 791 -33.68 15.40 -25.14
CA PRO A 791 -33.20 14.06 -24.90
C PRO A 791 -32.30 14.07 -23.67
N LEU A 792 -32.67 13.28 -22.67
CA LEU A 792 -31.82 12.98 -21.55
C LEU A 792 -30.72 12.04 -22.05
N VAL A 793 -29.70 12.62 -22.71
CA VAL A 793 -28.49 11.87 -23.10
C VAL A 793 -27.69 11.68 -21.83
N ASN A 794 -27.87 10.53 -21.20
CA ASN A 794 -27.07 10.16 -20.04
C ASN A 794 -25.63 9.93 -20.53
N LEU A 795 -24.70 10.77 -20.09
CA LEU A 795 -23.27 10.59 -20.36
C LEU A 795 -22.75 9.26 -19.80
N GLY A 796 -23.49 8.63 -18.87
CA GLY A 796 -23.25 7.33 -18.29
C GLY A 796 -24.00 6.13 -18.91
N VAL A 797 -24.72 6.29 -20.01
CA VAL A 797 -25.28 5.14 -20.71
C VAL A 797 -24.87 5.28 -22.16
N ALA A 798 -23.96 4.43 -22.61
CA ALA A 798 -23.49 4.42 -23.99
C ALA A 798 -24.66 4.43 -24.98
N GLN A 799 -24.51 5.23 -26.04
CA GLN A 799 -25.05 4.88 -27.35
C GLN A 799 -24.39 3.60 -27.87
#